data_AF-A0A354QT57-F1
#
_entry.id   AF-A0A354QT57-F1
#
_cell.length_a   1.000
_cell.length_b   1.000
_cell.length_c   1.000
_cell.angle_alpha   90.00
_cell.angle_beta   90.00
_cell.angle_gamma   90.00
#
_symmetry.space_group_name_H-M   'P 1'
#
loop_
_entity.id
_entity.type
_entity.pdbx_description
1 polymer ?
#
loop_
_entity_poly.entity_id
_entity_poly.type
_entity_poly.pdbx_seq_one_letter_code
_entity_poly.pdbx_strand_id
1 'polypeptide(L)'
;MKSYREQCSKQEKFSIRKLSVGVVSLAVAGLATVNTYGAEVKADEETGPATEVTATDTVASSKLTSTTVTEGNKTVTTTYVESPELEKAKAAAVAEGVTVTEEAEKVQPSIAAAEADNKAQTAEINTVVENYKKAKAEYEAKSQEITLIEKRNAEAEAKYKSELATYNEKREQYELDFLSYQAKLAQYQELLKQYKIAKKMYDSYMEDNGFSDLKNLETVQDLTFQRETNAIHQIDGINTYLTKDAQARLNTSNVHQYDSNKLMSSDIVSTSPWTNRETEYILVREGDKFVVTYDNLNKSSMRENVNVNPIKRVIYRYEIISLPSNDGKGIAAVSADPTVTLTVGASTDKLKPVKVAVDVEFYDGNGLRFDLTKHNAIVALNSLNHWTGASYVESGDKPRALTVEAKDKNGNTVRGTWNPYADGSSMSIEHNAVVVKNGIPDFGSAEVTISAENPIKIVAQKTTFNGSEFVVSEETVIDATSVNVSGTGNGHNIGTDNYTLNGKDDIIGVYTINSTTGELTFTPKKKFETLEHIESVNIGNNKYIAIPNSSVSYDPTTKEVKSLKDNQYIEHGSAFNGETSSALEGWDNPDSKYLYYGGAGLKMLDGHLVFTANGANAKGQPTVYWFAINSEVAVPKNPGKEPEKPTAPIPPTAPTPPTLEVVPNAKPVKPEARVKWHKNKVVRKTEIPPTPTSYTPPTPIVPPTPEIPEQPVQPAQPQTPALPNTGTESSTVAVLAGAMTGLFGLGLARKKKED
;
A
#
# COMPACT_ATOMS: atom_id res chain seq x y z
N MET A 1 34.39 -20.76 -3.37
CA MET A 1 34.70 -20.61 -1.93
C MET A 1 33.67 -19.66 -1.31
N LYS A 2 32.58 -20.21 -0.75
CA LYS A 2 31.38 -19.44 -0.34
C LYS A 2 30.96 -19.68 1.12
N SER A 3 31.83 -20.25 1.95
CA SER A 3 31.53 -20.54 3.35
C SER A 3 32.78 -20.31 4.18
N TYR A 4 32.98 -19.08 4.65
CA TYR A 4 33.91 -18.70 5.73
C TYR A 4 33.71 -17.22 6.18
N ARG A 5 32.86 -16.44 5.47
CA ARG A 5 32.53 -15.04 5.81
C ARG A 5 31.49 -14.88 6.93
N GLU A 6 30.79 -15.94 7.35
CA GLU A 6 29.64 -15.82 8.26
C GLU A 6 29.96 -15.96 9.76
N GLN A 7 31.21 -16.25 10.16
CA GLN A 7 31.54 -16.49 11.58
C GLN A 7 32.45 -15.46 12.28
N CYS A 8 32.82 -14.34 11.63
CA CYS A 8 33.63 -13.29 12.27
C CYS A 8 32.99 -11.89 12.31
N SER A 9 31.67 -11.73 12.13
CA SER A 9 31.01 -10.41 12.09
C SER A 9 30.81 -9.70 13.44
N LYS A 10 31.50 -10.13 14.50
CA LYS A 10 31.64 -9.39 15.75
C LYS A 10 32.99 -8.68 15.78
N GLN A 11 33.21 -7.72 14.90
CA GLN A 11 34.31 -6.76 14.99
C GLN A 11 33.77 -5.32 15.00
N GLU A 12 34.53 -4.48 15.69
CA GLU A 12 34.24 -3.17 16.25
C GLU A 12 33.55 -2.24 15.23
N LYS A 13 32.34 -1.80 15.57
CA LYS A 13 31.46 -1.04 14.68
C LYS A 13 31.43 0.39 15.16
N PHE A 14 32.15 1.34 14.56
CA PHE A 14 31.93 2.77 14.85
C PHE A 14 30.56 3.23 14.30
N SER A 15 29.49 2.88 15.01
CA SER A 15 28.14 3.41 14.82
C SER A 15 27.42 3.35 16.16
N ILE A 16 26.75 4.43 16.51
CA ILE A 16 26.00 4.60 17.76
C ILE A 16 24.79 3.65 17.73
N ARG A 17 24.72 2.68 18.66
CA ARG A 17 23.52 1.82 18.82
C ARG A 17 23.09 1.69 20.28
N LYS A 18 21.78 1.78 20.48
CA LYS A 18 21.00 1.03 21.47
C LYS A 18 20.18 -0.01 20.71
N LEU A 19 20.11 -1.25 21.20
CA LEU A 19 19.33 -2.35 20.59
C LEU A 19 18.05 -2.59 21.41
N SER A 20 16.90 -2.64 20.74
CA SER A 20 15.66 -3.25 21.26
C SER A 20 15.08 -4.17 20.20
N VAL A 21 14.90 -5.44 20.56
CA VAL A 21 14.48 -6.55 19.68
C VAL A 21 12.95 -6.64 19.69
N GLY A 22 12.32 -6.46 18.52
CA GLY A 22 10.88 -6.70 18.30
C GLY A 22 10.68 -7.87 17.34
N VAL A 23 10.04 -8.93 17.81
CA VAL A 23 9.72 -10.16 17.08
C VAL A 23 8.40 -9.97 16.32
N VAL A 24 8.37 -10.23 15.02
CA VAL A 24 7.13 -10.29 14.22
C VAL A 24 6.95 -11.71 13.68
N SER A 25 5.85 -12.34 14.09
CA SER A 25 5.42 -13.67 13.67
C SER A 25 4.59 -13.58 12.38
N LEU A 26 4.94 -14.38 11.38
CA LEU A 26 4.16 -14.62 10.15
C LEU A 26 3.17 -15.76 10.41
N ALA A 27 1.87 -15.51 10.22
CA ALA A 27 0.84 -16.54 10.14
C ALA A 27 0.35 -16.65 8.69
N VAL A 28 0.61 -17.80 8.07
CA VAL A 28 0.08 -18.21 6.76
C VAL A 28 -1.11 -19.12 7.02
N ALA A 29 -2.32 -18.70 6.61
CA ALA A 29 -3.50 -19.56 6.61
C ALA A 29 -3.85 -19.92 5.16
N GLY A 30 -3.62 -21.19 4.81
CA GLY A 30 -4.11 -21.79 3.57
C GLY A 30 -5.52 -22.33 3.76
N LEU A 31 -6.36 -22.17 2.74
CA LEU A 31 -7.65 -22.84 2.63
C LEU A 31 -7.77 -23.41 1.22
N ALA A 32 -7.75 -24.75 1.16
CA ALA A 32 -8.10 -25.55 0.01
C ALA A 32 -9.58 -25.93 0.12
N THR A 33 -10.34 -25.81 -0.97
CA THR A 33 -11.59 -26.55 -1.15
C THR A 33 -11.66 -27.15 -2.54
N VAL A 34 -12.00 -28.44 -2.53
CA VAL A 34 -11.98 -29.40 -3.63
C VAL A 34 -13.33 -29.39 -4.36
N ASN A 35 -13.27 -29.65 -5.66
CA ASN A 35 -14.36 -29.95 -6.59
C ASN A 35 -15.45 -30.87 -6.04
N THR A 36 -16.70 -30.64 -6.47
CA THR A 36 -17.64 -31.72 -6.81
C THR A 36 -18.45 -31.38 -8.05
N TYR A 37 -18.28 -32.23 -9.07
CA TYR A 37 -19.15 -32.42 -10.23
C TYR A 37 -20.51 -33.00 -9.81
N GLY A 38 -21.56 -32.69 -10.56
CA GLY A 38 -22.86 -33.38 -10.56
C GLY A 38 -23.74 -32.78 -11.66
N ALA A 39 -23.65 -33.31 -12.88
CA ALA A 39 -24.55 -34.32 -13.42
C ALA A 39 -25.82 -33.69 -14.05
N GLU A 40 -25.73 -33.51 -15.38
CA GLU A 40 -26.87 -33.35 -16.27
C GLU A 40 -27.79 -34.57 -16.17
N VAL A 41 -29.11 -34.33 -16.12
CA VAL A 41 -30.12 -35.35 -16.40
C VAL A 41 -31.04 -34.77 -17.47
N LYS A 42 -30.90 -35.32 -18.68
CA LYS A 42 -31.85 -35.17 -19.79
C LYS A 42 -33.13 -35.91 -19.41
N ALA A 43 -34.27 -35.26 -19.60
CA ALA A 43 -35.56 -35.91 -19.73
C ALA A 43 -35.99 -35.76 -21.19
N ASP A 44 -35.92 -36.87 -21.90
CA ASP A 44 -36.54 -37.13 -23.19
C ASP A 44 -37.47 -38.32 -22.92
N GLU A 45 -38.76 -38.16 -23.20
CA GLU A 45 -39.75 -39.24 -23.35
C GLU A 45 -41.02 -38.54 -23.86
N GLU A 46 -41.29 -38.64 -25.14
CA GLU A 46 -41.89 -39.76 -25.87
C GLU A 46 -43.34 -39.44 -26.21
N THR A 47 -43.49 -39.10 -27.48
CA THR A 47 -44.73 -39.16 -28.25
C THR A 47 -45.35 -40.56 -28.18
N GLY A 48 -46.45 -40.67 -27.45
CA GLY A 48 -47.37 -41.80 -27.51
C GLY A 48 -48.53 -41.51 -28.48
N PRO A 49 -48.84 -42.41 -29.43
CA PRO A 49 -49.89 -42.23 -30.43
C PRO A 49 -51.25 -42.68 -29.89
N ALA A 50 -52.32 -41.96 -30.21
CA ALA A 50 -53.68 -42.45 -30.00
C ALA A 50 -54.57 -41.95 -31.15
N THR A 51 -54.82 -42.83 -32.13
CA THR A 51 -56.08 -43.56 -32.31
C THR A 51 -57.10 -42.76 -33.12
N GLU A 52 -57.18 -43.16 -34.38
CA GLU A 52 -58.24 -42.95 -35.34
C GLU A 52 -59.63 -43.20 -34.72
N VAL A 53 -60.54 -42.21 -34.79
CA VAL A 53 -61.98 -42.45 -34.71
C VAL A 53 -62.68 -41.59 -35.76
N THR A 54 -62.92 -42.21 -36.90
CA THR A 54 -63.90 -41.81 -37.89
C THR A 54 -65.28 -41.81 -37.22
N ALA A 55 -65.72 -40.66 -36.70
CA ALA A 55 -67.09 -40.48 -36.27
C ALA A 55 -67.92 -40.03 -37.47
N THR A 56 -68.68 -40.98 -38.01
CA THR A 56 -69.75 -40.76 -38.97
C THR A 56 -70.71 -39.73 -38.39
N ASP A 57 -70.95 -38.65 -39.12
CA ASP A 57 -71.95 -37.61 -38.82
C ASP A 57 -73.33 -38.27 -38.80
N THR A 58 -73.69 -38.84 -37.66
CA THR A 58 -75.05 -39.29 -37.39
C THR A 58 -75.74 -38.06 -36.85
N VAL A 59 -76.51 -37.40 -37.70
CA VAL A 59 -77.34 -36.24 -37.34
C VAL A 59 -78.13 -36.61 -36.08
N ALA A 60 -77.74 -36.04 -34.93
CA ALA A 60 -78.41 -36.35 -33.67
C ALA A 60 -79.78 -35.68 -33.72
N SER A 61 -80.80 -36.47 -34.07
CA SER A 61 -82.18 -36.02 -34.09
C SER A 61 -82.56 -35.49 -32.71
N SER A 62 -83.19 -34.31 -32.66
CA SER A 62 -83.62 -33.67 -31.44
C SER A 62 -84.54 -34.58 -30.63
N LYS A 63 -84.33 -34.64 -29.32
CA LYS A 63 -85.19 -35.39 -28.42
C LYS A 63 -86.42 -34.55 -28.10
N LEU A 64 -87.60 -35.06 -28.49
CA LEU A 64 -88.88 -34.39 -28.31
C LEU A 64 -89.63 -34.94 -27.10
N THR A 65 -90.02 -34.08 -26.19
CA THR A 65 -90.82 -34.45 -25.01
C THR A 65 -92.10 -33.63 -24.98
N SER A 66 -93.26 -34.26 -25.18
CA SER A 66 -94.56 -33.57 -25.23
C SER A 66 -95.40 -33.82 -23.97
N THR A 67 -96.01 -32.76 -23.45
CA THR A 67 -97.05 -32.83 -22.40
C THR A 67 -98.32 -32.18 -22.92
N THR A 68 -99.47 -32.83 -22.74
CA THR A 68 -100.77 -32.29 -23.17
C THR A 68 -101.64 -32.03 -21.94
N VAL A 69 -102.16 -30.81 -21.83
CA VAL A 69 -103.07 -30.39 -20.76
C VAL A 69 -104.38 -29.93 -21.37
N THR A 70 -105.50 -30.34 -20.78
CA THR A 70 -106.85 -29.97 -21.21
C THR A 70 -107.38 -28.84 -20.35
N GLU A 71 -107.62 -27.68 -20.95
CA GLU A 71 -108.26 -26.53 -20.31
C GLU A 71 -109.55 -26.18 -21.06
N GLY A 72 -110.70 -26.59 -20.51
CA GLY A 72 -112.01 -26.39 -21.15
C GLY A 72 -112.13 -27.11 -22.50
N ASN A 73 -112.64 -26.43 -23.54
CA ASN A 73 -112.81 -26.97 -24.90
C ASN A 73 -111.51 -26.94 -25.74
N LYS A 74 -110.33 -26.75 -25.12
CA LYS A 74 -109.02 -26.65 -25.79
C LYS A 74 -108.03 -27.65 -25.20
N THR A 75 -107.33 -28.39 -26.06
CA THR A 75 -106.13 -29.13 -25.67
C THR A 75 -104.89 -28.30 -26.01
N VAL A 76 -104.02 -28.09 -25.03
CA VAL A 76 -102.72 -27.42 -25.19
C VAL A 76 -101.62 -28.47 -25.11
N THR A 77 -100.96 -28.74 -26.24
CA THR A 77 -99.78 -29.62 -26.29
C THR A 77 -98.53 -28.75 -26.28
N THR A 78 -97.66 -28.96 -25.29
CA THR A 78 -96.33 -28.33 -25.18
C THR A 78 -95.27 -29.37 -25.49
N THR A 79 -94.45 -29.14 -26.50
CA THR A 79 -93.34 -30.02 -26.89
C THR A 79 -92.02 -29.34 -26.63
N TYR A 80 -91.19 -29.91 -25.75
CA TYR A 80 -89.81 -29.50 -25.55
C TYR A 80 -88.91 -30.13 -26.60
N VAL A 81 -87.94 -29.35 -27.07
CA VAL A 81 -86.96 -29.77 -28.10
C VAL A 81 -85.57 -29.72 -27.47
N GLU A 82 -85.05 -30.89 -27.09
CA GLU A 82 -83.73 -31.04 -26.48
C GLU A 82 -82.68 -31.43 -27.55
N SER A 83 -81.53 -30.76 -27.56
CA SER A 83 -80.40 -31.07 -28.45
C SER A 83 -79.25 -31.72 -27.67
N PRO A 84 -78.82 -32.94 -28.04
CA PRO A 84 -77.61 -33.56 -27.49
C PRO A 84 -76.34 -32.74 -27.76
N GLU A 85 -76.27 -32.00 -28.87
CA GLU A 85 -75.12 -31.13 -29.15
C GLU A 85 -75.09 -29.92 -28.21
N LEU A 86 -76.25 -29.36 -27.87
CA LEU A 86 -76.36 -28.27 -26.90
C LEU A 86 -75.94 -28.74 -25.49
N GLU A 87 -76.36 -29.94 -25.06
CA GLU A 87 -75.91 -30.52 -23.79
C GLU A 87 -74.40 -30.77 -23.77
N LYS A 88 -73.83 -31.27 -24.87
CA LYS A 88 -72.38 -31.47 -25.02
C LYS A 88 -71.62 -30.14 -24.98
N ALA A 89 -72.11 -29.11 -25.65
CA ALA A 89 -71.49 -27.78 -25.64
C ALA A 89 -71.52 -27.14 -24.25
N LYS A 90 -72.63 -27.27 -23.50
CA LYS A 90 -72.72 -26.81 -22.10
C LYS A 90 -71.73 -27.56 -21.20
N ALA A 91 -71.65 -28.89 -21.33
CA ALA A 91 -70.71 -29.69 -20.55
C ALA A 91 -69.24 -29.33 -20.86
N ALA A 92 -68.90 -29.12 -22.14
CA ALA A 92 -67.59 -28.66 -22.56
C ALA A 92 -67.26 -27.26 -22.01
N ALA A 93 -68.24 -26.35 -22.00
CA ALA A 93 -68.08 -25.01 -21.41
C ALA A 93 -67.80 -25.08 -19.90
N VAL A 94 -68.55 -25.89 -19.15
CA VAL A 94 -68.31 -26.10 -17.72
C VAL A 94 -66.94 -26.73 -17.46
N ALA A 95 -66.54 -27.72 -18.26
CA ALA A 95 -65.23 -28.39 -18.12
C ALA A 95 -64.05 -27.43 -18.33
N GLU A 96 -64.18 -26.45 -19.22
CA GLU A 96 -63.18 -25.41 -19.44
C GLU A 96 -63.23 -24.29 -18.39
N GLY A 97 -64.24 -24.27 -17.52
CA GLY A 97 -64.42 -23.25 -16.47
C GLY A 97 -65.20 -22.01 -16.92
N VAL A 98 -65.93 -22.09 -18.04
CA VAL A 98 -66.90 -21.07 -18.46
C VAL A 98 -68.18 -21.21 -17.63
N THR A 99 -68.68 -20.10 -17.10
CA THR A 99 -69.94 -20.11 -16.34
C THR A 99 -71.13 -20.25 -17.28
N VAL A 100 -71.92 -21.31 -17.15
CA VAL A 100 -73.12 -21.56 -17.97
C VAL A 100 -74.38 -21.27 -17.15
N THR A 101 -75.26 -20.37 -17.64
CA THR A 101 -76.50 -19.97 -16.94
C THR A 101 -77.73 -20.29 -17.77
N GLU A 102 -78.74 -20.92 -17.17
CA GLU A 102 -80.04 -21.17 -17.82
C GLU A 102 -80.95 -19.94 -17.71
N GLU A 103 -81.56 -19.52 -18.82
CA GLU A 103 -82.54 -18.46 -18.95
C GLU A 103 -83.97 -19.02 -19.10
N ALA A 104 -84.96 -18.14 -19.03
CA ALA A 104 -86.36 -18.51 -19.16
C ALA A 104 -86.64 -19.23 -20.48
N GLU A 105 -87.50 -20.26 -20.42
CA GLU A 105 -87.86 -21.07 -21.58
C GLU A 105 -88.46 -20.22 -22.72
N LYS A 106 -88.04 -20.49 -23.96
CA LYS A 106 -88.47 -19.75 -25.14
C LYS A 106 -89.50 -20.54 -25.94
N VAL A 107 -90.62 -19.90 -26.27
CA VAL A 107 -91.66 -20.49 -27.13
C VAL A 107 -91.29 -20.26 -28.59
N GLN A 108 -91.22 -21.33 -29.36
CA GLN A 108 -90.85 -21.32 -30.77
C GLN A 108 -92.06 -21.64 -31.66
N PRO A 109 -92.13 -21.08 -32.88
CA PRO A 109 -93.28 -21.25 -33.78
C PRO A 109 -93.37 -22.66 -34.37
N SER A 110 -92.28 -23.43 -34.36
CA SER A 110 -92.23 -24.80 -34.86
C SER A 110 -91.05 -25.58 -34.24
N ILE A 111 -91.08 -26.90 -34.40
CA ILE A 111 -89.96 -27.77 -33.99
C ILE A 111 -88.69 -27.37 -34.74
N ALA A 112 -88.76 -27.18 -36.07
CA ALA A 112 -87.62 -26.76 -36.87
C ALA A 112 -87.01 -25.42 -36.42
N ALA A 113 -87.84 -24.46 -35.95
CA ALA A 113 -87.35 -23.21 -35.38
C ALA A 113 -86.64 -23.40 -34.03
N ALA A 114 -87.15 -24.29 -33.18
CA ALA A 114 -86.50 -24.67 -31.92
C ALA A 114 -85.18 -25.42 -32.13
N GLU A 115 -85.08 -26.25 -33.16
CA GLU A 115 -83.85 -26.93 -33.55
C GLU A 115 -82.80 -25.94 -34.08
N ALA A 116 -83.23 -24.99 -34.93
CA ALA A 116 -82.34 -23.95 -35.44
C ALA A 116 -81.83 -23.04 -34.32
N ASP A 117 -82.67 -22.73 -33.33
CA ASP A 117 -82.29 -21.94 -32.15
C ASP A 117 -81.35 -22.72 -31.22
N ASN A 118 -81.59 -24.02 -30.96
CA ASN A 118 -80.65 -24.87 -30.22
C ASN A 118 -79.28 -24.96 -30.92
N LYS A 119 -79.27 -25.04 -32.25
CA LYS A 119 -78.04 -25.02 -33.07
C LYS A 119 -77.33 -23.66 -32.96
N ALA A 120 -78.08 -22.56 -32.94
CA ALA A 120 -77.53 -21.23 -32.73
C ALA A 120 -76.92 -21.07 -31.32
N GLN A 121 -77.61 -21.51 -30.26
CA GLN A 121 -77.08 -21.54 -28.90
C GLN A 121 -75.82 -22.40 -28.77
N THR A 122 -75.79 -23.56 -29.44
CA THR A 122 -74.62 -24.45 -29.48
C THR A 122 -73.42 -23.76 -30.13
N ALA A 123 -73.64 -23.08 -31.26
CA ALA A 123 -72.59 -22.33 -31.96
C ALA A 123 -72.08 -21.16 -31.10
N GLU A 124 -72.97 -20.46 -30.39
CA GLU A 124 -72.62 -19.38 -29.47
C GLU A 124 -71.77 -19.88 -28.29
N ILE A 125 -72.21 -20.94 -27.61
CA ILE A 125 -71.46 -21.56 -26.51
C ILE A 125 -70.08 -22.02 -26.97
N ASN A 126 -69.98 -22.72 -28.09
CA ASN A 126 -68.70 -23.16 -28.63
C ASN A 126 -67.78 -21.98 -28.97
N THR A 127 -68.33 -20.88 -29.52
CA THR A 127 -67.56 -19.66 -29.80
C THR A 127 -67.02 -19.02 -28.52
N VAL A 128 -67.83 -18.94 -27.46
CA VAL A 128 -67.40 -18.42 -26.16
C VAL A 128 -66.29 -19.30 -25.55
N VAL A 129 -66.42 -20.62 -25.63
CA VAL A 129 -65.41 -21.57 -25.14
C VAL A 129 -64.10 -21.44 -25.90
N GLU A 130 -64.12 -21.37 -27.22
CA GLU A 130 -62.91 -21.21 -28.03
C GLU A 130 -62.22 -19.86 -27.79
N ASN A 131 -62.99 -18.78 -27.62
CA ASN A 131 -62.43 -17.48 -27.24
C ASN A 131 -61.82 -17.51 -25.83
N TYR A 132 -62.46 -18.17 -24.88
CA TYR A 132 -61.95 -18.33 -23.52
C TYR A 132 -60.66 -19.17 -23.49
N LYS A 133 -60.59 -20.27 -24.24
CA LYS A 133 -59.38 -21.09 -24.38
C LYS A 133 -58.20 -20.28 -24.92
N LYS A 134 -58.42 -19.46 -25.96
CA LYS A 134 -57.40 -18.56 -26.49
C LYS A 134 -56.93 -17.55 -25.44
N ALA A 135 -57.87 -16.89 -24.75
CA ALA A 135 -57.55 -15.93 -23.70
C ALA A 135 -56.82 -16.57 -22.51
N LYS A 136 -57.16 -17.81 -22.16
CA LYS A 136 -56.51 -18.58 -21.08
C LYS A 136 -55.08 -18.97 -21.46
N ALA A 137 -54.88 -19.46 -22.69
CA ALA A 137 -53.54 -19.76 -23.19
C ALA A 137 -52.65 -18.51 -23.25
N GLU A 138 -53.19 -17.36 -23.68
CA GLU A 138 -52.48 -16.08 -23.66
C GLU A 138 -52.14 -15.61 -22.23
N TYR A 139 -53.05 -15.79 -21.27
CA TYR A 139 -52.81 -15.49 -19.86
C TYR A 139 -51.68 -16.35 -19.29
N GLU A 140 -51.72 -17.67 -19.51
CA GLU A 140 -50.71 -18.61 -19.03
C GLU A 140 -49.34 -18.31 -19.64
N ALA A 141 -49.28 -18.05 -20.96
CA ALA A 141 -48.04 -17.67 -21.64
C ALA A 141 -47.45 -16.36 -21.09
N LYS A 142 -48.26 -15.31 -20.94
CA LYS A 142 -47.81 -14.03 -20.36
C LYS A 142 -47.36 -14.19 -18.89
N SER A 143 -48.04 -15.02 -18.11
CA SER A 143 -47.67 -15.26 -16.71
C SER A 143 -46.34 -16.03 -16.59
N GLN A 144 -46.09 -17.00 -17.48
CA GLN A 144 -44.82 -17.73 -17.53
C GLN A 144 -43.68 -16.81 -17.97
N GLU A 145 -43.91 -15.96 -18.98
CA GLU A 145 -42.93 -14.97 -19.44
C GLU A 145 -42.52 -13.99 -18.34
N ILE A 146 -43.49 -13.45 -17.58
CA ILE A 146 -43.23 -12.59 -16.42
C ILE A 146 -42.36 -13.32 -15.38
N THR A 147 -42.70 -14.57 -15.04
CA THR A 147 -41.96 -15.37 -14.06
C THR A 147 -40.50 -15.60 -14.52
N LEU A 148 -40.29 -15.84 -15.81
CA LEU A 148 -38.96 -16.01 -16.39
C LEU A 148 -38.16 -14.70 -16.42
N ILE A 149 -38.79 -13.56 -16.67
CA ILE A 149 -38.17 -12.23 -16.57
C ILE A 149 -37.74 -11.97 -15.12
N GLU A 150 -38.63 -12.18 -14.15
CA GLU A 150 -38.34 -11.98 -12.72
C GLU A 150 -37.19 -12.88 -12.25
N LYS A 151 -37.18 -14.16 -12.66
CA LYS A 151 -36.10 -15.09 -12.35
C LYS A 151 -34.76 -14.63 -12.95
N ARG A 152 -34.73 -14.25 -14.23
CA ARG A 152 -33.51 -13.75 -14.90
C ARG A 152 -32.99 -12.46 -14.25
N ASN A 153 -33.88 -11.54 -13.90
CA ASN A 153 -33.53 -10.31 -13.18
C ASN A 153 -32.93 -10.63 -11.80
N ALA A 154 -33.54 -11.52 -11.02
CA ALA A 154 -33.04 -11.92 -9.71
C ALA A 154 -31.66 -12.62 -9.79
N GLU A 155 -31.47 -13.49 -10.78
CA GLU A 155 -30.17 -14.14 -11.03
C GLU A 155 -29.09 -13.13 -11.46
N ALA A 156 -29.44 -12.16 -12.33
CA ALA A 156 -28.54 -11.09 -12.75
C ALA A 156 -28.13 -10.18 -11.57
N GLU A 157 -29.07 -9.82 -10.70
CA GLU A 157 -28.79 -9.06 -9.48
C GLU A 157 -27.91 -9.84 -8.49
N ALA A 158 -28.18 -11.13 -8.28
CA ALA A 158 -27.40 -11.98 -7.39
C ALA A 158 -25.95 -12.12 -7.90
N LYS A 159 -25.78 -12.34 -9.21
CA LYS A 159 -24.47 -12.37 -9.86
C LYS A 159 -23.72 -11.04 -9.68
N TYR A 160 -24.37 -9.92 -9.96
CA TYR A 160 -23.79 -8.59 -9.79
C TYR A 160 -23.35 -8.34 -8.34
N LYS A 161 -24.18 -8.68 -7.34
CA LYS A 161 -23.82 -8.54 -5.91
C LYS A 161 -22.59 -9.37 -5.54
N SER A 162 -22.49 -10.59 -6.05
CA SER A 162 -21.32 -11.47 -5.82
C SER A 162 -20.04 -10.91 -6.48
N GLU A 163 -20.14 -10.44 -7.72
CA GLU A 163 -19.02 -9.83 -8.44
C GLU A 163 -18.58 -8.52 -7.78
N LEU A 164 -19.53 -7.72 -7.27
CA LEU A 164 -19.26 -6.49 -6.53
C LEU A 164 -18.54 -6.75 -5.21
N ALA A 165 -18.93 -7.80 -4.46
CA ALA A 165 -18.21 -8.21 -3.25
C ALA A 165 -16.75 -8.60 -3.57
N THR A 166 -16.55 -9.42 -4.60
CA THR A 166 -15.20 -9.82 -5.06
C THR A 166 -14.37 -8.62 -5.53
N TYR A 167 -14.99 -7.67 -6.21
CA TYR A 167 -14.34 -6.43 -6.63
C TYR A 167 -13.89 -5.58 -5.43
N ASN A 168 -14.74 -5.44 -4.42
CA ASN A 168 -14.42 -4.67 -3.21
C ASN A 168 -13.22 -5.26 -2.46
N GLU A 169 -13.16 -6.60 -2.29
CA GLU A 169 -12.00 -7.28 -1.69
C GLU A 169 -10.72 -7.05 -2.49
N LYS A 170 -10.78 -7.18 -3.83
CA LYS A 170 -9.61 -6.92 -4.69
C LYS A 170 -9.18 -5.46 -4.67
N ARG A 171 -10.12 -4.53 -4.49
CA ARG A 171 -9.84 -3.09 -4.40
C ARG A 171 -9.11 -2.77 -3.10
N GLU A 172 -9.55 -3.32 -1.97
CA GLU A 172 -8.85 -3.19 -0.68
C GLU A 172 -7.41 -3.73 -0.77
N GLN A 173 -7.21 -4.90 -1.37
CA GLN A 173 -5.87 -5.45 -1.57
C GLN A 173 -5.01 -4.58 -2.50
N TYR A 174 -5.60 -4.05 -3.59
CA TYR A 174 -4.90 -3.12 -4.49
C TYR A 174 -4.42 -1.86 -3.78
N GLU A 175 -5.23 -1.30 -2.88
CA GLU A 175 -4.86 -0.11 -2.10
C GLU A 175 -3.66 -0.39 -1.18
N LEU A 176 -3.64 -1.55 -0.51
CA LEU A 176 -2.50 -2.00 0.29
C LEU A 176 -1.23 -2.24 -0.56
N ASP A 177 -1.38 -2.90 -1.71
CA ASP A 177 -0.27 -3.15 -2.62
C ASP A 177 0.30 -1.85 -3.21
N PHE A 178 -0.57 -0.86 -3.48
CA PHE A 178 -0.17 0.43 -4.01
C PHE A 178 0.64 1.24 -2.99
N LEU A 179 0.27 1.19 -1.70
CA LEU A 179 1.07 1.75 -0.60
C LEU A 179 2.47 1.11 -0.54
N SER A 180 2.53 -0.22 -0.58
CA SER A 180 3.79 -0.97 -0.61
C SER A 180 4.65 -0.57 -1.80
N TYR A 181 4.04 -0.40 -2.98
CA TYR A 181 4.71 0.05 -4.20
C TYR A 181 5.29 1.45 -4.05
N GLN A 182 4.56 2.41 -3.48
CA GLN A 182 5.04 3.78 -3.30
C GLN A 182 6.25 3.86 -2.36
N ALA A 183 6.24 3.10 -1.26
CA ALA A 183 7.40 2.98 -0.37
C ALA A 183 8.61 2.37 -1.08
N LYS A 184 8.41 1.28 -1.84
CA LYS A 184 9.47 0.65 -2.65
C LYS A 184 10.00 1.59 -3.74
N LEU A 185 9.14 2.40 -4.34
CA LEU A 185 9.51 3.34 -5.39
C LEU A 185 10.40 4.45 -4.84
N ALA A 186 10.09 4.99 -3.65
CA ALA A 186 10.94 5.97 -2.98
C ALA A 186 12.33 5.38 -2.64
N GLN A 187 12.38 4.16 -2.09
CA GLN A 187 13.65 3.48 -1.82
C GLN A 187 14.46 3.23 -3.11
N TYR A 188 13.80 2.81 -4.19
CA TYR A 188 14.41 2.61 -5.50
C TYR A 188 15.06 3.89 -6.03
N GLN A 189 14.40 5.05 -5.90
CA GLN A 189 14.92 6.33 -6.38
C GLN A 189 16.26 6.69 -5.71
N GLU A 190 16.40 6.45 -4.40
CA GLU A 190 17.63 6.76 -3.70
C GLU A 190 18.76 5.77 -3.98
N LEU A 191 18.42 4.48 -4.09
CA LEU A 191 19.37 3.47 -4.56
C LEU A 191 19.87 3.79 -5.97
N LEU A 192 18.98 4.23 -6.87
CA LEU A 192 19.33 4.59 -8.24
C LEU A 192 20.27 5.81 -8.27
N LYS A 193 20.04 6.82 -7.42
CA LYS A 193 20.91 7.99 -7.29
C LYS A 193 22.31 7.58 -6.82
N GLN A 194 22.40 6.77 -5.78
CA GLN A 194 23.67 6.26 -5.26
C GLN A 194 24.41 5.41 -6.31
N TYR A 195 23.69 4.53 -7.01
CA TYR A 195 24.24 3.72 -8.11
C TYR A 195 24.80 4.58 -9.23
N LYS A 196 24.07 5.60 -9.71
CA LYS A 196 24.53 6.50 -10.78
C LYS A 196 25.79 7.26 -10.40
N ILE A 197 25.85 7.76 -9.17
CA ILE A 197 27.05 8.43 -8.63
C ILE A 197 28.23 7.45 -8.67
N ALA A 198 28.08 6.28 -8.08
CA ALA A 198 29.14 5.28 -8.01
C ALA A 198 29.59 4.78 -9.39
N LYS A 199 28.64 4.56 -10.32
CA LYS A 199 28.94 4.16 -11.69
C LYS A 199 29.75 5.22 -12.41
N LYS A 200 29.37 6.49 -12.30
CA LYS A 200 30.14 7.60 -12.87
C LYS A 200 31.56 7.62 -12.32
N MET A 201 31.73 7.48 -11.00
CA MET A 201 33.06 7.48 -10.38
C MET A 201 33.92 6.30 -10.86
N TYR A 202 33.33 5.11 -10.97
CA TYR A 202 34.00 3.92 -11.47
C TYR A 202 34.38 4.04 -12.95
N ASP A 203 33.45 4.48 -13.80
CA ASP A 203 33.71 4.66 -15.24
C ASP A 203 34.83 5.70 -15.46
N SER A 204 34.79 6.84 -14.77
CA SER A 204 35.86 7.85 -14.83
C SER A 204 37.21 7.30 -14.36
N TYR A 205 37.23 6.49 -13.30
CA TYR A 205 38.45 5.81 -12.87
C TYR A 205 39.00 4.89 -13.97
N MET A 206 38.14 4.08 -14.60
CA MET A 206 38.56 3.14 -15.64
C MET A 206 39.01 3.83 -16.94
N GLU A 207 38.44 4.97 -17.29
CA GLU A 207 38.75 5.72 -18.53
C GLU A 207 39.98 6.63 -18.40
N ASP A 208 40.22 7.22 -17.22
CA ASP A 208 41.31 8.17 -17.04
C ASP A 208 42.67 7.47 -16.88
N ASN A 209 43.56 7.67 -17.86
CA ASN A 209 44.91 7.09 -17.87
C ASN A 209 45.84 7.69 -16.81
N GLY A 210 45.49 8.83 -16.21
CA GLY A 210 46.22 9.43 -15.09
C GLY A 210 46.22 8.57 -13.82
N PHE A 211 45.37 7.54 -13.74
CA PHE A 211 45.33 6.58 -12.63
C PHE A 211 45.89 5.20 -12.98
N SER A 212 46.72 5.09 -14.02
CA SER A 212 47.35 3.83 -14.44
C SER A 212 48.09 3.13 -13.29
N ASP A 213 48.79 3.88 -12.44
CA ASP A 213 49.50 3.34 -11.27
C ASP A 213 48.55 2.72 -10.24
N LEU A 214 47.35 3.26 -10.07
CA LEU A 214 46.31 2.67 -9.21
C LEU A 214 45.63 1.46 -9.86
N LYS A 215 45.43 1.47 -11.19
CA LYS A 215 44.89 0.31 -11.92
C LYS A 215 45.83 -0.88 -11.88
N ASN A 216 47.13 -0.59 -11.86
CA ASN A 216 48.20 -1.57 -11.76
C ASN A 216 48.68 -1.75 -10.31
N LEU A 217 47.91 -1.32 -9.30
CA LEU A 217 48.35 -1.35 -7.89
C LEU A 217 48.86 -2.74 -7.49
N GLU A 218 48.19 -3.81 -7.89
CA GLU A 218 48.63 -5.19 -7.60
C GLU A 218 50.01 -5.56 -8.19
N THR A 219 50.43 -4.90 -9.28
CA THR A 219 51.72 -5.15 -9.94
C THR A 219 52.80 -4.15 -9.56
N VAL A 220 52.45 -2.93 -9.12
CA VAL A 220 53.41 -1.90 -8.69
C VAL A 220 53.65 -1.87 -7.19
N GLN A 221 52.72 -2.38 -6.38
CA GLN A 221 52.84 -2.48 -4.92
C GLN A 221 53.88 -3.52 -4.53
N ASP A 222 54.87 -3.10 -3.74
CA ASP A 222 55.85 -4.02 -3.16
C ASP A 222 55.41 -4.53 -1.78
N LEU A 223 54.64 -3.74 -1.03
CA LEU A 223 54.20 -4.09 0.31
C LEU A 223 52.88 -4.87 0.28
N THR A 224 52.91 -6.12 0.73
CA THR A 224 51.72 -6.84 1.17
C THR A 224 51.66 -6.76 2.69
N PHE A 225 50.69 -6.04 3.23
CA PHE A 225 50.47 -5.89 4.66
C PHE A 225 48.97 -5.92 4.95
N GLN A 226 48.43 -7.14 5.03
CA GLN A 226 47.02 -7.48 5.17
C GLN A 226 46.79 -8.25 6.46
N ARG A 227 45.55 -8.27 6.97
CA ARG A 227 45.10 -8.82 8.27
C ARG A 227 45.96 -9.96 8.86
N GLU A 228 46.68 -9.65 9.94
CA GLU A 228 47.58 -10.56 10.66
C GLU A 228 46.94 -11.06 11.96
N THR A 229 45.83 -11.79 11.85
CA THR A 229 45.00 -12.25 12.99
C THR A 229 45.70 -13.17 14.01
N ASN A 230 46.92 -13.62 13.71
CA ASN A 230 47.72 -14.49 14.58
C ASN A 230 48.95 -13.78 15.17
N ALA A 231 49.10 -12.48 14.91
CA ALA A 231 50.18 -11.68 15.48
C ALA A 231 50.14 -11.76 17.01
N ILE A 232 51.32 -11.59 17.61
CA ILE A 232 51.48 -11.35 19.03
C ILE A 232 52.18 -10.01 19.20
N HIS A 233 51.86 -9.26 20.25
CA HIS A 233 52.44 -7.94 20.45
C HIS A 233 53.03 -7.74 21.84
N GLN A 234 53.98 -6.81 21.94
CA GLN A 234 54.54 -6.35 23.20
C GLN A 234 54.55 -4.84 23.20
N ILE A 235 54.16 -4.24 24.33
CA ILE A 235 54.15 -2.79 24.55
C ILE A 235 55.28 -2.44 25.52
N ASP A 236 56.21 -1.60 25.08
CA ASP A 236 57.31 -1.07 25.89
C ASP A 236 57.15 0.45 26.08
N GLY A 237 57.53 0.96 27.26
CA GLY A 237 57.47 2.40 27.58
C GLY A 237 56.20 2.86 28.31
N ILE A 238 55.23 1.98 28.53
CA ILE A 238 53.99 2.25 29.29
C ILE A 238 53.84 1.24 30.43
N ASN A 239 53.32 1.69 31.57
CA ASN A 239 52.97 0.84 32.72
C ASN A 239 51.62 1.24 33.33
N THR A 240 50.72 1.76 32.51
CA THR A 240 49.40 2.25 32.92
C THR A 240 48.31 1.59 32.10
N TYR A 241 47.97 0.36 32.43
CA TYR A 241 46.98 -0.44 31.72
C TYR A 241 45.60 -0.31 32.38
N LEU A 242 44.54 -0.26 31.57
CA LEU A 242 43.17 -0.35 32.08
C LEU A 242 42.87 -1.80 32.47
N THR A 243 42.19 -1.98 33.61
CA THR A 243 41.60 -3.26 34.00
C THR A 243 40.49 -3.68 33.03
N LYS A 244 40.23 -4.99 32.92
CA LYS A 244 39.11 -5.50 32.10
C LYS A 244 37.76 -4.96 32.61
N ASP A 245 37.60 -4.80 33.93
CA ASP A 245 36.39 -4.23 34.53
C ASP A 245 36.20 -2.74 34.18
N ALA A 246 37.28 -1.96 34.18
CA ALA A 246 37.24 -0.56 33.77
C ALA A 246 36.84 -0.43 32.29
N GLN A 247 37.46 -1.23 31.42
CA GLN A 247 37.13 -1.25 30.01
C GLN A 247 35.66 -1.62 29.79
N ALA A 248 35.16 -2.68 30.45
CA ALA A 248 33.77 -3.09 30.34
C ALA A 248 32.78 -2.01 30.82
N ARG A 249 33.10 -1.30 31.91
CA ARG A 249 32.29 -0.20 32.43
C ARG A 249 32.24 1.00 31.49
N LEU A 250 33.36 1.34 30.87
CA LEU A 250 33.45 2.48 29.94
C LEU A 250 32.84 2.16 28.57
N ASN A 251 32.81 0.90 28.15
CA ASN A 251 32.37 0.42 26.84
C ASN A 251 30.84 0.52 26.61
N THR A 252 30.28 1.72 26.75
CA THR A 252 28.86 2.02 26.47
C THR A 252 28.61 2.35 25.00
N SER A 253 29.64 2.78 24.28
CA SER A 253 29.67 2.93 22.83
C SER A 253 31.12 3.05 22.35
N ASN A 254 31.36 2.95 21.04
CA ASN A 254 32.71 3.03 20.49
C ASN A 254 33.39 4.38 20.73
N VAL A 255 32.62 5.44 20.99
CA VAL A 255 33.13 6.78 21.30
C VAL A 255 33.24 6.97 22.82
N HIS A 256 32.18 6.64 23.57
CA HIS A 256 32.13 6.88 25.02
C HIS A 256 33.11 6.04 25.83
N GLN A 257 33.61 4.93 25.28
CA GLN A 257 34.67 4.15 25.93
C GLN A 257 35.99 4.94 26.12
N TYR A 258 36.16 6.03 25.37
CA TYR A 258 37.33 6.91 25.44
C TYR A 258 37.10 8.16 26.30
N ASP A 259 36.05 8.18 27.12
CA ASP A 259 35.77 9.26 28.07
C ASP A 259 36.74 9.19 29.27
N SER A 260 37.93 9.76 29.08
CA SER A 260 39.03 9.73 30.05
C SER A 260 38.69 10.40 31.39
N ASN A 261 37.73 11.33 31.43
CA ASN A 261 37.22 11.93 32.66
C ASN A 261 36.47 10.94 33.57
N LYS A 262 36.05 9.78 33.04
CA LYS A 262 35.39 8.70 33.81
C LYS A 262 36.36 7.65 34.36
N LEU A 263 37.67 7.82 34.14
CA LEU A 263 38.69 6.97 34.74
C LEU A 263 38.85 7.28 36.23
N MET A 264 39.01 6.23 37.01
CA MET A 264 39.29 6.21 38.44
C MET A 264 40.69 5.63 38.67
N SER A 265 41.32 5.96 39.80
CA SER A 265 42.66 5.41 40.11
C SER A 265 42.68 3.87 40.19
N SER A 266 41.58 3.23 40.62
CA SER A 266 41.43 1.78 40.67
C SER A 266 41.33 1.11 39.29
N ASP A 267 41.09 1.90 38.23
CA ASP A 267 40.97 1.37 36.87
C ASP A 267 42.33 1.02 36.26
N ILE A 268 43.43 1.51 36.86
CA ILE A 268 44.77 1.47 36.27
C ILE A 268 45.68 0.52 37.06
N VAL A 269 46.33 -0.39 36.34
CA VAL A 269 47.30 -1.36 36.89
C VAL A 269 48.63 -1.29 36.14
N SER A 270 49.72 -1.69 36.82
CA SER A 270 51.08 -1.61 36.27
C SER A 270 51.50 -2.81 35.42
N THR A 271 50.74 -3.89 35.48
CA THR A 271 50.95 -5.10 34.68
C THR A 271 49.72 -5.31 33.83
N SER A 272 49.91 -5.54 32.53
CA SER A 272 48.79 -5.72 31.61
C SER A 272 47.91 -6.89 32.06
N PRO A 273 46.60 -6.68 32.27
CA PRO A 273 45.66 -7.76 32.52
C PRO A 273 45.21 -8.45 31.23
N TRP A 274 45.68 -7.97 30.08
CA TRP A 274 45.36 -8.47 28.75
C TRP A 274 46.46 -9.43 28.27
N THR A 275 46.10 -10.35 27.39
CA THR A 275 47.11 -11.17 26.72
C THR A 275 47.69 -10.43 25.52
N ASN A 276 48.91 -10.79 25.10
CA ASN A 276 49.56 -10.27 23.90
C ASN A 276 48.86 -10.62 22.56
N ARG A 277 47.66 -11.20 22.61
CA ARG A 277 46.79 -11.58 21.49
C ARG A 277 45.42 -10.90 21.55
N GLU A 278 45.17 -10.09 22.56
CA GLU A 278 43.95 -9.30 22.73
C GLU A 278 44.27 -7.82 22.43
N THR A 279 43.25 -7.01 22.16
CA THR A 279 43.43 -5.55 22.18
C THR A 279 43.73 -5.12 23.62
N GLU A 280 44.84 -4.42 23.82
CA GLU A 280 45.24 -3.89 25.12
C GLU A 280 44.82 -2.44 25.27
N TYR A 281 44.19 -2.10 26.39
CA TYR A 281 43.75 -0.74 26.69
C TYR A 281 44.71 -0.09 27.67
N ILE A 282 45.25 1.06 27.29
CA ILE A 282 46.23 1.81 28.09
C ILE A 282 45.74 3.23 28.35
N LEU A 283 46.06 3.76 29.53
CA LEU A 283 46.00 5.18 29.83
C LEU A 283 47.25 5.83 29.24
N VAL A 284 47.04 6.86 28.42
CA VAL A 284 48.11 7.66 27.82
C VAL A 284 48.02 9.12 28.27
N ARG A 285 49.15 9.82 28.21
CA ARG A 285 49.28 11.25 28.51
C ARG A 285 50.01 11.98 27.40
N GLU A 286 49.80 13.29 27.30
CA GLU A 286 50.61 14.13 26.42
C GLU A 286 52.10 13.98 26.74
N GLY A 287 52.90 13.76 25.70
CA GLY A 287 54.34 13.49 25.77
C GLY A 287 54.70 12.01 25.97
N ASP A 288 53.74 11.12 26.22
CA ASP A 288 54.04 9.69 26.34
C ASP A 288 54.59 9.15 25.02
N LYS A 289 55.63 8.31 25.14
CA LYS A 289 56.26 7.59 24.04
C LYS A 289 56.29 6.11 24.35
N PHE A 290 55.81 5.30 23.41
CA PHE A 290 55.75 3.86 23.59
C PHE A 290 55.97 3.12 22.28
N VAL A 291 56.44 1.89 22.40
CA VAL A 291 56.77 1.04 21.25
C VAL A 291 55.89 -0.18 21.30
N VAL A 292 55.26 -0.51 20.19
CA VAL A 292 54.52 -1.76 20.02
C VAL A 292 55.23 -2.61 18.98
N THR A 293 55.77 -3.74 19.43
CA THR A 293 56.43 -4.71 18.57
C THR A 293 55.49 -5.87 18.29
N TYR A 294 55.20 -6.14 17.02
CA TYR A 294 54.41 -7.29 16.60
C TYR A 294 55.28 -8.33 15.93
N ASP A 295 55.14 -9.58 16.36
CA ASP A 295 55.80 -10.77 15.83
C ASP A 295 54.77 -11.79 15.33
N ASN A 296 55.25 -12.93 14.84
CA ASN A 296 54.43 -14.04 14.34
C ASN A 296 53.57 -13.66 13.11
N LEU A 297 54.08 -12.76 12.28
CA LEU A 297 53.45 -12.34 11.03
C LEU A 297 53.63 -13.43 9.93
N ASN A 298 52.55 -13.74 9.21
CA ASN A 298 52.56 -14.84 8.24
C ASN A 298 51.88 -14.56 6.90
N LYS A 299 51.22 -13.41 6.74
CA LYS A 299 50.60 -12.97 5.47
C LYS A 299 51.29 -11.77 4.84
N SER A 300 52.21 -11.15 5.55
CA SER A 300 52.87 -9.92 5.12
C SER A 300 54.22 -10.19 4.43
N SER A 301 54.52 -9.40 3.41
CA SER A 301 55.74 -9.51 2.62
C SER A 301 56.13 -8.20 1.96
N MET A 302 57.42 -8.06 1.65
CA MET A 302 57.96 -7.01 0.80
C MET A 302 58.52 -7.64 -0.48
N ARG A 303 58.10 -7.14 -1.65
CA ARG A 303 58.63 -7.57 -2.94
C ARG A 303 59.94 -6.86 -3.25
N GLU A 304 60.89 -7.62 -3.78
CA GLU A 304 62.14 -7.14 -4.37
C GLU A 304 62.30 -7.77 -5.75
N ASN A 305 61.97 -7.01 -6.79
CA ASN A 305 61.90 -7.53 -8.16
C ASN A 305 60.92 -8.72 -8.27
N VAL A 306 61.43 -9.92 -8.56
CA VAL A 306 60.63 -11.16 -8.66
C VAL A 306 60.52 -11.90 -7.31
N ASN A 307 61.32 -11.52 -6.30
CA ASN A 307 61.34 -12.20 -5.02
C ASN A 307 60.31 -11.59 -4.07
N VAL A 308 59.65 -12.44 -3.29
CA VAL A 308 58.69 -12.04 -2.26
C VAL A 308 59.27 -12.40 -0.89
N ASN A 309 59.80 -11.41 -0.18
CA ASN A 309 60.47 -11.60 1.09
C ASN A 309 59.45 -11.47 2.23
N PRO A 310 59.30 -12.46 3.12
CA PRO A 310 58.37 -12.38 4.24
C PRO A 310 58.74 -11.25 5.21
N ILE A 311 57.73 -10.51 5.67
CA ILE A 311 57.85 -9.61 6.83
C ILE A 311 57.53 -10.46 8.06
N LYS A 312 58.45 -10.50 9.04
CA LYS A 312 58.29 -11.31 10.26
C LYS A 312 58.03 -10.49 11.51
N ARG A 313 58.35 -9.21 11.46
CA ARG A 313 58.10 -8.25 12.54
C ARG A 313 57.72 -6.89 11.99
N VAL A 314 56.80 -6.23 12.67
CA VAL A 314 56.55 -4.80 12.50
C VAL A 314 56.70 -4.10 13.84
N ILE A 315 57.27 -2.90 13.84
CA ILE A 315 57.42 -2.07 15.03
C ILE A 315 56.71 -0.75 14.77
N TYR A 316 55.84 -0.34 15.69
CA TYR A 316 55.27 1.00 15.75
C TYR A 316 55.86 1.75 16.93
N ARG A 317 56.32 2.98 16.71
CA ARG A 317 56.77 3.88 17.76
C ARG A 317 55.79 5.05 17.82
N TYR A 318 55.04 5.16 18.90
CA TYR A 318 54.03 6.18 19.07
C TYR A 318 54.53 7.31 19.98
N GLU A 319 54.11 8.52 19.66
CA GLU A 319 54.22 9.70 20.51
C GLU A 319 52.87 10.41 20.59
N ILE A 320 52.36 10.57 21.81
CA ILE A 320 51.11 11.29 22.07
C ILE A 320 51.42 12.78 22.14
N ILE A 321 51.06 13.53 21.10
CA ILE A 321 51.42 14.94 20.97
C ILE A 321 50.41 15.84 21.69
N SER A 322 49.11 15.53 21.55
CA SER A 322 48.03 16.37 22.07
C SER A 322 46.79 15.55 22.38
N LEU A 323 46.09 15.93 23.45
CA LEU A 323 44.81 15.40 23.88
C LEU A 323 43.90 16.57 24.34
N PRO A 324 42.59 16.50 24.10
CA PRO A 324 41.65 17.56 24.45
C PRO A 324 41.19 17.59 25.91
N SER A 325 41.55 16.59 26.72
CA SER A 325 41.15 16.54 28.12
C SER A 325 41.86 17.60 28.97
N ASN A 326 41.22 17.99 30.07
CA ASN A 326 41.75 19.02 30.95
C ASN A 326 43.08 18.65 31.59
N ASP A 327 43.25 17.39 31.95
CA ASP A 327 44.42 16.83 32.62
C ASP A 327 45.42 16.16 31.66
N GLY A 328 45.19 16.29 30.34
CA GLY A 328 46.06 15.74 29.31
C GLY A 328 46.08 14.21 29.27
N LYS A 329 45.06 13.53 29.82
CA LYS A 329 44.91 12.08 29.78
C LYS A 329 43.98 11.61 28.68
N GLY A 330 44.29 10.45 28.10
CA GLY A 330 43.48 9.76 27.10
C GLY A 330 43.52 8.26 27.31
N ILE A 331 42.75 7.55 26.52
CA ILE A 331 42.73 6.10 26.45
C ILE A 331 43.18 5.72 25.04
N ALA A 332 44.11 4.77 24.94
CA ALA A 332 44.49 4.18 23.67
C ALA A 332 44.23 2.66 23.70
N ALA A 333 43.64 2.15 22.63
CA ALA A 333 43.42 0.74 22.39
C ALA A 333 44.44 0.26 21.35
N VAL A 334 45.42 -0.53 21.80
CA VAL A 334 46.45 -1.15 20.96
C VAL A 334 45.87 -2.46 20.44
N SER A 335 45.61 -2.53 19.14
CA SER A 335 44.99 -3.72 18.53
C SER A 335 45.91 -4.93 18.58
N ALA A 336 45.33 -6.14 18.71
CA ALA A 336 46.08 -7.37 18.54
C ALA A 336 46.62 -7.58 17.11
N ASP A 337 45.93 -7.04 16.10
CA ASP A 337 46.32 -7.10 14.69
C ASP A 337 46.97 -5.77 14.28
N PRO A 338 48.26 -5.78 13.86
CA PRO A 338 48.99 -4.55 13.53
C PRO A 338 48.37 -3.78 12.35
N THR A 339 47.61 -4.45 11.47
CA THR A 339 46.97 -3.78 10.33
C THR A 339 45.69 -3.02 10.71
N VAL A 340 45.21 -3.16 11.96
CA VAL A 340 44.19 -2.29 12.59
C VAL A 340 44.86 -1.12 13.31
N THR A 341 46.09 -1.31 13.78
CA THR A 341 46.96 -0.30 14.40
C THR A 341 46.46 0.18 15.77
N LEU A 342 45.86 1.38 15.87
CA LEU A 342 45.58 2.05 17.14
C LEU A 342 44.27 2.83 17.07
N THR A 343 43.48 2.79 18.15
CA THR A 343 42.48 3.82 18.42
C THR A 343 42.93 4.64 19.62
N VAL A 344 42.82 5.96 19.54
CA VAL A 344 43.11 6.87 20.64
C VAL A 344 41.96 7.84 20.84
N GLY A 345 41.61 8.14 22.08
CA GLY A 345 40.60 9.15 22.37
C GLY A 345 40.72 9.73 23.76
N ALA A 346 40.04 10.85 23.98
CA ALA A 346 39.95 11.51 25.28
C ALA A 346 38.69 12.35 25.38
N SER A 347 38.26 12.66 26.61
CA SER A 347 37.19 13.62 26.85
C SER A 347 37.54 14.98 26.24
N THR A 348 36.58 15.63 25.58
CA THR A 348 36.82 16.91 24.90
C THR A 348 36.50 18.09 25.79
N ASP A 349 37.46 18.46 26.64
CA ASP A 349 37.31 19.59 27.57
C ASP A 349 37.85 20.92 27.01
N LYS A 350 38.82 20.83 26.09
CA LYS A 350 39.51 21.95 25.45
C LYS A 350 39.40 21.84 23.93
N LEU A 351 39.49 22.99 23.26
CA LEU A 351 39.65 23.06 21.80
C LEU A 351 41.08 22.67 21.38
N LYS A 352 41.44 21.40 21.61
CA LYS A 352 42.67 20.77 21.15
C LYS A 352 42.31 19.50 20.37
N PRO A 353 43.18 19.03 19.47
CA PRO A 353 42.97 17.73 18.84
C PRO A 353 43.44 16.59 19.73
N VAL A 354 42.96 15.39 19.39
CA VAL A 354 43.75 14.16 19.59
C VAL A 354 44.80 14.13 18.48
N LYS A 355 46.08 14.11 18.84
CA LYS A 355 47.20 14.11 17.88
C LYS A 355 48.26 13.10 18.27
N VAL A 356 48.60 12.20 17.35
CA VAL A 356 49.54 11.10 17.58
C VAL A 356 50.52 11.01 16.41
N ALA A 357 51.81 11.04 16.71
CA ALA A 357 52.84 10.66 15.74
C ALA A 357 53.12 9.17 15.83
N VAL A 358 53.41 8.56 14.69
CA VAL A 358 53.80 7.15 14.60
C VAL A 358 54.93 6.98 13.59
N ASP A 359 55.93 6.19 13.96
CA ASP A 359 56.92 5.63 13.05
C ASP A 359 56.68 4.13 12.89
N VAL A 360 56.49 3.67 11.65
CA VAL A 360 56.36 2.24 11.33
C VAL A 360 57.62 1.68 10.67
N GLU A 361 58.05 0.49 11.12
CA GLU A 361 59.25 -0.20 10.64
C GLU A 361 58.92 -1.67 10.33
N PHE A 362 59.29 -2.15 9.14
CA PHE A 362 59.09 -3.55 8.72
C PHE A 362 60.41 -4.30 8.72
N TYR A 363 60.40 -5.54 9.22
CA TYR A 363 61.61 -6.37 9.34
C TYR A 363 61.43 -7.75 8.70
N ASP A 364 62.50 -8.24 8.08
CA ASP A 364 62.58 -9.58 7.50
C ASP A 364 62.77 -10.67 8.57
N GLY A 365 62.90 -11.93 8.13
CA GLY A 365 63.14 -13.07 9.03
C GLY A 365 64.51 -13.09 9.72
N ASN A 366 65.47 -12.27 9.27
CA ASN A 366 66.79 -12.12 9.88
C ASN A 366 66.84 -10.93 10.86
N GLY A 367 65.74 -10.17 11.00
CA GLY A 367 65.68 -8.97 11.81
C GLY A 367 66.31 -7.74 11.14
N LEU A 368 66.49 -7.76 9.82
CA LEU A 368 66.92 -6.60 9.04
C LEU A 368 65.72 -5.74 8.65
N ARG A 369 65.85 -4.41 8.83
CA ARG A 369 64.81 -3.45 8.47
C ARG A 369 64.77 -3.24 6.95
N PHE A 370 63.58 -3.28 6.36
CA PHE A 370 63.38 -2.90 4.96
C PHE A 370 63.58 -1.38 4.77
N ASP A 371 64.29 -1.02 3.72
CA ASP A 371 64.55 0.38 3.33
C ASP A 371 63.45 0.88 2.41
N LEU A 372 62.44 1.54 2.97
CA LEU A 372 61.24 2.00 2.24
C LEU A 372 61.57 2.89 1.03
N THR A 373 62.71 3.56 1.00
CA THR A 373 63.13 4.38 -0.16
C THR A 373 63.40 3.54 -1.42
N LYS A 374 63.67 2.25 -1.25
CA LYS A 374 63.96 1.29 -2.33
C LYS A 374 62.74 0.50 -2.78
N HIS A 375 61.59 0.69 -2.14
CA HIS A 375 60.37 -0.06 -2.44
C HIS A 375 59.22 0.88 -2.84
N ASN A 376 58.28 0.35 -3.59
CA ASN A 376 56.94 0.90 -3.75
C ASN A 376 56.05 0.39 -2.60
N ALA A 377 56.40 0.75 -1.36
CA ALA A 377 55.57 0.46 -0.20
C ALA A 377 54.40 1.45 -0.13
N ILE A 378 53.25 1.05 -0.66
CA ILE A 378 52.04 1.87 -0.69
C ILE A 378 51.12 1.45 0.46
N VAL A 379 50.68 2.41 1.26
CA VAL A 379 49.70 2.19 2.33
C VAL A 379 48.42 2.95 2.07
N ALA A 380 47.34 2.48 2.67
CA ALA A 380 46.04 3.10 2.61
C ALA A 380 45.89 4.16 3.70
N LEU A 381 45.33 5.31 3.33
CA LEU A 381 44.80 6.32 4.23
C LEU A 381 43.28 6.33 4.06
N ASN A 382 42.61 5.26 4.51
CA ASN A 382 41.15 5.13 4.45
C ASN A 382 40.51 5.74 5.70
N SER A 383 39.19 5.97 5.66
CA SER A 383 38.43 6.47 6.83
C SER A 383 38.93 7.83 7.32
N LEU A 384 39.10 8.80 6.40
CA LEU A 384 39.38 10.19 6.78
C LEU A 384 38.07 10.96 6.82
N ASN A 385 37.41 10.90 7.97
CA ASN A 385 36.08 11.46 8.12
C ASN A 385 36.11 12.98 8.35
N HIS A 386 35.11 13.67 7.80
CA HIS A 386 34.82 15.07 8.06
C HIS A 386 33.32 15.25 8.14
N TRP A 387 32.83 15.69 9.30
CA TRP A 387 31.46 16.14 9.43
C TRP A 387 31.32 17.51 10.10
N THR A 388 30.36 18.27 9.61
CA THR A 388 30.02 19.62 10.09
C THR A 388 28.80 19.57 10.99
N GLY A 389 28.96 18.93 12.16
CA GLY A 389 27.88 18.72 13.12
C GLY A 389 27.35 17.29 13.11
N ALA A 390 27.35 16.64 14.26
CA ALA A 390 26.70 15.34 14.40
C ALA A 390 25.19 15.46 14.13
N SER A 391 24.63 14.46 13.44
CA SER A 391 23.19 14.38 13.24
C SER A 391 22.46 13.99 14.53
N TYR A 392 21.32 14.61 14.78
CA TYR A 392 20.47 14.30 15.93
C TYR A 392 18.99 14.53 15.64
N VAL A 393 18.17 14.10 16.58
CA VAL A 393 16.75 14.47 16.70
C VAL A 393 16.51 14.96 18.13
N GLU A 394 15.48 15.78 18.34
CA GLU A 394 15.12 16.36 19.65
C GLU A 394 14.52 15.29 20.58
N SER A 395 15.30 14.27 20.96
CA SER A 395 14.83 13.06 21.67
C SER A 395 14.18 13.30 23.04
N GLY A 396 14.45 14.46 23.65
CA GLY A 396 13.81 14.91 24.89
C GLY A 396 12.43 15.56 24.69
N ASP A 397 12.06 15.86 23.44
CA ASP A 397 10.77 16.42 23.08
C ASP A 397 9.85 15.32 22.48
N LYS A 398 8.53 15.52 22.55
CA LYS A 398 7.54 14.61 21.93
C LYS A 398 6.44 15.42 21.26
N PRO A 399 6.02 15.03 20.04
CA PRO A 399 4.90 15.70 19.39
C PRO A 399 3.61 15.47 20.18
N ARG A 400 2.70 16.45 20.11
CA ARG A 400 1.31 16.25 20.49
C ARG A 400 0.69 15.17 19.58
N ALA A 401 -0.27 14.41 20.12
CA ALA A 401 -1.05 13.47 19.33
C ALA A 401 -1.76 14.20 18.18
N LEU A 402 -1.68 13.65 16.97
CA LEU A 402 -2.38 14.20 15.82
C LEU A 402 -3.89 13.95 15.98
N THR A 403 -4.71 14.98 15.72
CA THR A 403 -6.16 14.86 15.62
C THR A 403 -6.58 14.89 14.15
N VAL A 404 -7.55 14.05 13.81
CA VAL A 404 -8.06 13.89 12.43
C VAL A 404 -9.59 13.79 12.43
N GLU A 405 -10.22 14.11 11.30
CA GLU A 405 -11.67 14.02 11.09
C GLU A 405 -12.02 13.16 9.87
N ALA A 406 -13.07 12.35 10.00
CA ALA A 406 -13.68 11.56 8.92
C ALA A 406 -15.18 11.36 9.19
N LYS A 407 -15.92 10.75 8.25
CA LYS A 407 -17.33 10.37 8.46
C LYS A 407 -17.47 8.95 9.02
N ASP A 408 -18.35 8.77 10.00
CA ASP A 408 -18.79 7.45 10.45
C ASP A 408 -19.78 6.80 9.46
N LYS A 409 -20.19 5.56 9.71
CA LYS A 409 -21.19 4.84 8.89
C LYS A 409 -22.55 5.55 8.74
N ASN A 410 -22.86 6.52 9.62
CA ASN A 410 -24.10 7.28 9.61
C ASN A 410 -23.93 8.66 8.93
N GLY A 411 -22.72 8.99 8.46
CA GLY A 411 -22.41 10.28 7.84
C GLY A 411 -22.06 11.40 8.83
N ASN A 412 -21.95 11.10 10.13
CA ASN A 412 -21.56 12.08 11.14
C ASN A 412 -20.05 12.32 11.09
N THR A 413 -19.62 13.56 11.27
CA THR A 413 -18.19 13.84 11.49
C THR A 413 -17.78 13.32 12.85
N VAL A 414 -16.76 12.47 12.87
CA VAL A 414 -16.13 11.94 14.09
C VAL A 414 -14.63 12.23 14.07
N ARG A 415 -14.03 12.27 15.26
CA ARG A 415 -12.61 12.57 15.43
C ARG A 415 -11.82 11.34 15.86
N GLY A 416 -10.65 11.19 15.26
CA GLY A 416 -9.68 10.18 15.62
C GLY A 416 -8.41 10.84 16.15
N THR A 417 -7.63 10.09 16.94
CA THR A 417 -6.33 10.57 17.42
C THR A 417 -5.24 9.53 17.21
N TRP A 418 -4.01 10.00 17.00
CA TRP A 418 -2.86 9.11 16.94
C TRP A 418 -1.65 9.73 17.64
N ASN A 419 -1.07 8.98 18.58
CA ASN A 419 0.17 9.34 19.25
C ASN A 419 1.29 8.38 18.83
N PRO A 420 2.29 8.83 18.05
CA PRO A 420 3.38 7.99 17.56
C PRO A 420 4.29 7.41 18.66
N TYR A 421 4.21 7.94 19.88
CA TYR A 421 5.04 7.58 21.03
C TYR A 421 4.20 7.18 22.26
N ALA A 422 2.98 6.68 22.04
CA ALA A 422 2.12 6.14 23.09
C ALA A 422 2.75 4.94 23.81
N ASP A 423 3.67 4.23 23.14
CA ASP A 423 4.48 3.13 23.69
C ASP A 423 5.55 3.59 24.71
N GLY A 424 5.65 4.90 24.96
CA GLY A 424 6.63 5.49 25.86
C GLY A 424 8.01 5.71 25.22
N SER A 425 8.23 5.28 23.98
CA SER A 425 9.50 5.51 23.28
C SER A 425 9.71 7.00 22.99
N SER A 426 10.92 7.37 22.56
CA SER A 426 11.27 8.73 22.14
C SER A 426 11.63 8.76 20.67
N MET A 427 11.66 9.96 20.08
CA MET A 427 12.29 10.17 18.78
C MET A 427 13.75 9.71 18.83
N SER A 428 14.19 8.99 17.80
CA SER A 428 15.56 8.51 17.69
C SER A 428 16.09 8.60 16.26
N ILE A 429 17.41 8.59 16.16
CA ILE A 429 18.17 8.49 14.92
C ILE A 429 19.13 7.31 15.05
N GLU A 430 19.20 6.49 14.00
CA GLU A 430 20.02 5.29 13.95
C GLU A 430 20.75 5.24 12.61
N HIS A 431 22.08 5.15 12.65
CA HIS A 431 22.93 5.13 11.45
C HIS A 431 22.59 6.27 10.47
N ASN A 432 22.50 7.50 11.01
CA ASN A 432 22.10 8.69 10.28
C ASN A 432 20.72 8.57 9.59
N ALA A 433 19.82 7.69 10.03
CA ALA A 433 18.44 7.62 9.56
C ALA A 433 17.46 7.83 10.72
N VAL A 434 16.50 8.73 10.55
CA VAL A 434 15.48 8.97 11.57
C VAL A 434 14.55 7.76 11.67
N VAL A 435 14.16 7.40 12.88
CA VAL A 435 13.21 6.30 13.10
C VAL A 435 11.80 6.83 12.91
N VAL A 436 11.20 6.45 11.78
CA VAL A 436 9.82 6.81 11.41
C VAL A 436 8.83 5.95 12.19
N LYS A 437 7.75 6.56 12.68
CA LYS A 437 6.61 5.85 13.30
C LYS A 437 5.46 5.82 12.29
N ASN A 438 4.75 4.69 12.23
CA ASN A 438 3.57 4.52 11.40
C ASN A 438 2.38 4.09 12.27
N GLY A 439 1.16 4.40 11.85
CA GLY A 439 -0.04 3.96 12.56
C GLY A 439 -1.34 4.35 11.87
N ILE A 440 -2.44 4.10 12.57
CA ILE A 440 -3.82 4.43 12.16
C ILE A 440 -4.44 5.20 13.33
N PRO A 441 -5.28 6.22 13.06
CA PRO A 441 -5.98 6.94 14.12
C PRO A 441 -6.99 6.06 14.85
N ASP A 442 -7.07 6.24 16.17
CA ASP A 442 -8.07 5.64 17.03
C ASP A 442 -9.30 6.57 17.09
N PHE A 443 -10.43 6.09 16.56
CA PHE A 443 -11.74 6.75 16.58
C PHE A 443 -12.62 6.29 17.77
N GLY A 444 -12.05 5.55 18.73
CA GLY A 444 -12.78 4.97 19.85
C GLY A 444 -13.81 3.95 19.38
N SER A 445 -15.07 4.15 19.74
CA SER A 445 -16.17 3.24 19.38
C SER A 445 -16.83 3.56 18.03
N ALA A 446 -16.40 4.61 17.32
CA ALA A 446 -17.00 4.97 16.04
C ALA A 446 -16.51 4.06 14.91
N GLU A 447 -17.44 3.49 14.15
CA GLU A 447 -17.13 2.73 12.94
C GLU A 447 -16.89 3.69 11.77
N VAL A 448 -15.65 3.76 11.30
CA VAL A 448 -15.19 4.66 10.26
C VAL A 448 -14.52 3.85 9.14
N THR A 449 -14.95 4.08 7.90
CA THR A 449 -14.31 3.52 6.70
C THR A 449 -13.69 4.66 5.91
N ILE A 450 -12.35 4.70 5.84
CA ILE A 450 -11.62 5.71 5.07
C ILE A 450 -11.52 5.25 3.61
N SER A 451 -11.81 6.16 2.67
CA SER A 451 -11.73 5.91 1.23
C SER A 451 -11.56 7.21 0.44
N ALA A 452 -11.53 7.15 -0.89
CA ALA A 452 -11.55 8.35 -1.74
C ALA A 452 -12.86 9.16 -1.58
N GLU A 453 -13.98 8.49 -1.30
CA GLU A 453 -15.30 9.09 -1.10
C GLU A 453 -15.50 9.60 0.34
N ASN A 454 -14.74 9.06 1.30
CA ASN A 454 -14.70 9.51 2.69
C ASN A 454 -13.25 9.76 3.13
N PRO A 455 -12.60 10.82 2.62
CA PRO A 455 -11.21 11.07 2.91
C PRO A 455 -11.03 11.59 4.35
N ILE A 456 -10.00 11.08 5.02
CA ILE A 456 -9.60 11.58 6.32
C ILE A 456 -8.86 12.93 6.18
N LYS A 457 -9.13 13.86 7.10
CA LYS A 457 -8.55 15.21 7.11
C LYS A 457 -7.81 15.48 8.41
N ILE A 458 -6.74 16.27 8.33
CA ILE A 458 -5.98 16.70 9.50
C ILE A 458 -6.73 17.83 10.21
N VAL A 459 -6.77 17.78 11.54
CA VAL A 459 -7.13 18.92 12.38
C VAL A 459 -5.82 19.57 12.84
N ALA A 460 -5.47 20.70 12.22
CA ALA A 460 -4.35 21.53 12.67
C ALA A 460 -4.68 22.14 14.03
N GLN A 461 -3.69 22.21 14.91
CA GLN A 461 -3.85 22.66 16.30
C GLN A 461 -2.86 23.77 16.60
N LYS A 462 -3.36 24.94 16.98
CA LYS A 462 -2.54 26.00 17.57
C LYS A 462 -2.79 26.07 19.06
N THR A 463 -1.75 26.45 19.78
CA THR A 463 -1.75 26.52 21.23
C THR A 463 -1.43 27.92 21.72
N THR A 464 -1.95 28.24 22.91
CA THR A 464 -1.63 29.46 23.63
C THR A 464 -1.20 29.07 25.05
N PHE A 465 -0.19 29.76 25.58
CA PHE A 465 0.24 29.58 26.96
C PHE A 465 -0.75 30.29 27.90
N ASN A 466 -1.39 29.55 28.81
CA ASN A 466 -2.42 30.10 29.71
C ASN A 466 -1.87 30.59 31.07
N GLY A 467 -0.54 30.56 31.25
CA GLY A 467 0.13 30.89 32.51
C GLY A 467 0.70 29.68 33.25
N SER A 468 0.24 28.46 32.96
CA SER A 468 0.80 27.21 33.51
C SER A 468 1.25 26.24 32.42
N GLU A 469 0.50 26.10 31.33
CA GLU A 469 0.77 25.14 30.27
C GLU A 469 0.31 25.66 28.91
N PHE A 470 0.76 24.99 27.84
CA PHE A 470 0.25 25.21 26.50
C PHE A 470 -1.03 24.40 26.29
N VAL A 471 -2.13 25.11 26.05
CA VAL A 471 -3.44 24.51 25.74
C VAL A 471 -3.80 24.80 24.28
N VAL A 472 -4.51 23.87 23.65
CA VAL A 472 -5.04 24.07 22.29
C VAL A 472 -6.07 25.19 22.35
N SER A 473 -5.79 26.26 21.61
CA SER A 473 -6.63 27.48 21.56
C SER A 473 -7.40 27.61 20.25
N GLU A 474 -6.92 26.97 19.18
CA GLU A 474 -7.54 26.99 17.86
C GLU A 474 -7.34 25.63 17.19
N GLU A 475 -8.41 25.12 16.57
CA GLU A 475 -8.38 23.93 15.74
C GLU A 475 -9.00 24.23 14.39
N THR A 476 -8.33 23.79 13.33
CA THR A 476 -8.77 24.02 11.95
C THR A 476 -8.61 22.75 11.14
N VAL A 477 -9.71 22.29 10.55
CA VAL A 477 -9.69 21.16 9.61
C VAL A 477 -9.08 21.62 8.30
N ILE A 478 -8.07 20.89 7.80
CA ILE A 478 -7.34 21.25 6.59
C ILE A 478 -7.22 20.05 5.65
N ASP A 479 -7.14 20.34 4.35
CA ASP A 479 -6.95 19.34 3.29
C ASP A 479 -5.48 18.97 3.07
N ALA A 480 -4.56 19.53 3.87
CA ALA A 480 -3.15 19.19 3.79
C ALA A 480 -2.93 17.74 4.23
N THR A 481 -2.13 17.01 3.45
CA THR A 481 -1.72 15.64 3.77
C THR A 481 -0.40 15.57 4.53
N SER A 482 0.23 16.71 4.80
CA SER A 482 1.47 16.81 5.55
C SER A 482 1.50 18.12 6.36
N VAL A 483 1.89 18.02 7.62
CA VAL A 483 1.97 19.15 8.56
C VAL A 483 3.21 19.07 9.42
N ASN A 484 3.80 20.24 9.69
CA ASN A 484 4.91 20.40 10.60
C ASN A 484 4.42 20.32 12.05
N VAL A 485 5.31 19.88 12.93
CA VAL A 485 5.11 19.89 14.38
C VAL A 485 6.21 20.73 15.02
N SER A 486 5.83 21.73 15.79
CA SER A 486 6.77 22.56 16.57
C SER A 486 7.21 21.89 17.86
N GLY A 487 8.28 22.41 18.46
CA GLY A 487 8.77 21.97 19.76
C GLY A 487 8.00 22.58 20.92
N THR A 488 8.44 22.24 22.12
CA THR A 488 7.82 22.67 23.39
C THR A 488 7.74 24.20 23.51
N GLY A 489 8.70 24.95 22.95
CA GLY A 489 8.71 26.41 23.03
C GLY A 489 7.58 27.11 22.27
N ASN A 490 6.99 26.43 21.27
CA ASN A 490 5.78 26.85 20.57
C ASN A 490 4.56 26.00 20.96
N GLY A 491 4.63 25.25 22.07
CA GLY A 491 3.51 24.47 22.60
C GLY A 491 3.08 23.28 21.74
N HIS A 492 3.97 22.77 20.88
CA HIS A 492 3.68 21.65 19.98
C HIS A 492 2.53 21.93 19.01
N ASN A 493 2.47 23.15 18.47
CA ASN A 493 1.60 23.49 17.35
C ASN A 493 1.79 22.49 16.19
N ILE A 494 0.67 22.13 15.55
CA ILE A 494 0.59 21.26 14.38
C ILE A 494 -0.09 22.04 13.25
N GLY A 495 0.55 22.15 12.11
CA GLY A 495 0.00 22.88 10.97
C GLY A 495 0.99 23.01 9.81
N THR A 496 0.61 23.78 8.78
CA THR A 496 1.44 23.99 7.58
C THR A 496 2.49 25.09 7.76
N ASP A 497 2.51 25.75 8.90
CA ASP A 497 3.44 26.84 9.19
C ASP A 497 4.88 26.32 9.36
N ASN A 498 5.84 27.17 9.05
CA ASN A 498 7.24 26.94 9.43
C ASN A 498 7.46 27.54 10.82
N TYR A 499 7.53 26.66 11.82
CA TYR A 499 7.67 27.09 13.21
C TYR A 499 9.10 27.50 13.51
N THR A 500 9.24 28.67 14.13
CA THR A 500 10.52 29.17 14.62
C THR A 500 10.38 29.63 16.07
N LEU A 501 11.47 29.51 16.83
CA LEU A 501 11.57 30.00 18.19
C LEU A 501 12.85 30.83 18.30
N ASN A 502 12.70 32.11 18.65
CA ASN A 502 13.81 33.07 18.70
C ASN A 502 14.63 33.12 17.39
N GLY A 503 13.94 33.06 16.24
CA GLY A 503 14.55 33.07 14.92
C GLY A 503 15.27 31.77 14.51
N LYS A 504 15.18 30.71 15.32
CA LYS A 504 15.73 29.37 15.02
C LYS A 504 14.62 28.41 14.65
N ASP A 505 14.96 27.43 13.82
CA ASP A 505 14.07 26.34 13.45
C ASP A 505 13.60 25.55 14.69
N ASP A 506 12.27 25.51 14.90
CA ASP A 506 11.63 24.86 16.04
C ASP A 506 10.81 23.63 15.61
N ILE A 507 10.92 23.20 14.36
CA ILE A 507 10.23 21.99 13.90
C ILE A 507 10.94 20.76 14.48
N ILE A 508 10.17 19.87 15.12
CA ILE A 508 10.67 18.60 15.68
C ILE A 508 10.35 17.40 14.79
N GLY A 509 9.41 17.53 13.87
CA GLY A 509 9.02 16.48 12.94
C GLY A 509 7.82 16.85 12.08
N VAL A 510 7.38 15.88 11.28
CA VAL A 510 6.30 16.05 10.31
C VAL A 510 5.33 14.89 10.44
N TYR A 511 4.05 15.18 10.54
CA TYR A 511 3.00 14.20 10.31
C TYR A 511 2.67 14.16 8.82
N THR A 512 2.49 12.96 8.28
CA THR A 512 1.95 12.74 6.93
C THR A 512 0.80 11.76 7.03
N ILE A 513 -0.26 12.00 6.26
CA ILE A 513 -1.45 11.16 6.19
C ILE A 513 -1.71 10.74 4.76
N ASN A 514 -2.04 9.47 4.57
CA ASN A 514 -2.75 9.04 3.38
C ASN A 514 -4.24 9.25 3.60
N SER A 515 -4.81 10.23 2.89
CA SER A 515 -6.20 10.64 3.07
C SER A 515 -7.22 9.57 2.70
N THR A 516 -6.84 8.54 1.93
CA THR A 516 -7.77 7.51 1.46
C THR A 516 -7.60 6.17 2.17
N THR A 517 -6.48 5.95 2.86
CA THR A 517 -6.25 4.70 3.62
C THR A 517 -6.22 4.92 5.14
N GLY A 518 -6.07 6.16 5.59
CA GLY A 518 -5.94 6.48 7.02
C GLY A 518 -4.55 6.22 7.59
N GLU A 519 -3.60 5.76 6.78
CA GLU A 519 -2.22 5.53 7.22
C GLU A 519 -1.55 6.86 7.59
N LEU A 520 -1.04 6.90 8.82
CA LEU A 520 -0.32 8.02 9.39
C LEU A 520 1.15 7.67 9.55
N THR A 521 2.00 8.64 9.24
CA THR A 521 3.43 8.57 9.56
C THR A 521 3.84 9.80 10.35
N PHE A 522 4.75 9.60 11.29
CA PHE A 522 5.49 10.67 11.94
C PHE A 522 6.97 10.50 11.64
N THR A 523 7.55 11.47 10.96
CA THR A 523 8.96 11.51 10.62
C THR A 523 9.64 12.60 11.47
N PRO A 524 10.49 12.21 12.44
CA PRO A 524 11.30 13.20 13.18
C PRO A 524 12.15 14.04 12.24
N LYS A 525 12.32 15.33 12.57
CA LYS A 525 13.20 16.20 11.81
C LYS A 525 14.65 15.93 12.22
N LYS A 526 15.44 15.42 11.29
CA LYS A 526 16.89 15.34 11.44
C LYS A 526 17.45 16.76 11.52
N LYS A 527 18.25 17.03 12.55
CA LYS A 527 19.01 18.27 12.74
C LYS A 527 20.49 17.94 12.83
N PHE A 528 21.31 18.98 12.72
CA PHE A 528 22.77 18.87 12.83
C PHE A 528 23.27 19.84 13.88
N GLU A 529 24.22 19.37 14.69
CA GLU A 529 24.95 20.23 15.60
C GLU A 529 25.83 21.23 14.83
N THR A 530 26.50 22.14 15.52
CA THR A 530 27.43 23.10 14.87
C THR A 530 28.90 22.71 15.06
N LEU A 531 29.16 21.66 15.83
CA LEU A 531 30.52 21.24 16.16
C LEU A 531 31.08 20.40 15.02
N GLU A 532 32.19 20.86 14.44
CA GLU A 532 32.89 20.19 13.36
C GLU A 532 33.87 19.15 13.90
N HIS A 533 33.95 18.01 13.22
CA HIS A 533 34.95 16.97 13.44
C HIS A 533 35.70 16.68 12.15
N ILE A 534 37.03 16.67 12.20
CA ILE A 534 37.90 16.47 11.03
C ILE A 534 39.06 15.57 11.40
N GLU A 535 39.23 14.50 10.65
CA GLU A 535 40.39 13.62 10.68
C GLU A 535 41.38 13.98 9.56
N SER A 536 42.66 14.04 9.91
CA SER A 536 43.74 14.33 8.97
C SER A 536 45.01 13.59 9.29
N VAL A 537 45.84 13.41 8.26
CA VAL A 537 47.16 12.79 8.38
C VAL A 537 48.21 13.70 7.79
N ASN A 538 49.20 14.08 8.59
CA ASN A 538 50.44 14.65 8.08
C ASN A 538 51.32 13.55 7.52
N ILE A 539 51.67 13.66 6.24
CA ILE A 539 52.47 12.63 5.56
C ILE A 539 53.95 13.01 5.39
N GLY A 540 54.37 14.20 5.86
CA GLY A 540 55.76 14.65 5.76
C GLY A 540 56.29 14.64 4.33
N ASN A 541 57.36 13.88 4.09
CA ASN A 541 58.00 13.74 2.78
C ASN A 541 57.44 12.57 1.95
N ASN A 542 56.56 11.76 2.53
CA ASN A 542 55.91 10.65 1.83
C ASN A 542 55.09 11.16 0.64
N LYS A 543 54.86 10.29 -0.34
CA LYS A 543 54.22 10.68 -1.62
C LYS A 543 52.74 10.34 -1.61
N TYR A 544 51.91 11.38 -1.58
CA TYR A 544 50.47 11.27 -1.76
C TYR A 544 50.11 10.64 -3.12
N ILE A 545 49.17 9.70 -3.11
CA ILE A 545 48.57 9.10 -4.30
C ILE A 545 47.08 9.42 -4.27
N ALA A 546 46.66 10.29 -5.20
CA ALA A 546 45.27 10.70 -5.32
C ALA A 546 44.38 9.55 -5.76
N ILE A 547 43.28 9.33 -5.04
CA ILE A 547 42.22 8.43 -5.49
C ILE A 547 41.17 9.23 -6.27
N PRO A 548 40.78 8.79 -7.49
CA PRO A 548 39.78 9.48 -8.29
C PRO A 548 38.46 9.63 -7.55
N ASN A 549 37.93 10.85 -7.56
CA ASN A 549 36.65 11.22 -6.93
C ASN A 549 36.57 10.94 -5.42
N SER A 550 37.70 10.72 -4.74
CA SER A 550 37.76 10.78 -3.29
C SER A 550 37.42 12.20 -2.81
N SER A 551 36.78 12.29 -1.65
CA SER A 551 36.56 13.54 -0.90
C SER A 551 37.84 14.06 -0.25
N VAL A 552 38.89 13.24 -0.18
CA VAL A 552 40.17 13.55 0.44
C VAL A 552 41.10 14.24 -0.54
N SER A 553 41.83 15.23 -0.05
CA SER A 553 42.83 15.98 -0.80
C SER A 553 44.10 16.16 0.02
N TYR A 554 45.19 16.53 -0.66
CA TYR A 554 46.49 16.78 -0.05
C TYR A 554 46.86 18.25 -0.19
N ASP A 555 47.27 18.86 0.92
CA ASP A 555 47.83 20.20 0.97
C ASP A 555 49.37 20.12 1.04
N PRO A 556 50.10 20.54 -0.03
CA PRO A 556 51.55 20.45 -0.07
C PRO A 556 52.27 21.43 0.87
N THR A 557 51.59 22.47 1.38
CA THR A 557 52.17 23.45 2.30
C THR A 557 52.16 22.92 3.73
N THR A 558 51.02 22.40 4.18
CA THR A 558 50.88 21.84 5.53
C THR A 558 51.29 20.38 5.62
N LYS A 559 51.39 19.70 4.48
CA LYS A 559 51.60 18.24 4.34
C LYS A 559 50.42 17.40 4.85
N GLU A 560 49.25 18.01 5.05
CA GLU A 560 48.05 17.34 5.54
C GLU A 560 47.26 16.70 4.41
N VAL A 561 46.76 15.50 4.67
CA VAL A 561 45.79 14.77 3.85
C VAL A 561 44.48 14.70 4.62
N LYS A 562 43.40 15.27 4.07
CA LYS A 562 42.07 15.33 4.71
C LYS A 562 40.96 15.60 3.71
N SER A 563 39.71 15.41 4.14
CA SER A 563 38.58 16.01 3.42
C SER A 563 38.45 17.50 3.75
N LEU A 564 38.17 18.32 2.74
CA LEU A 564 37.98 19.77 2.90
C LEU A 564 36.52 20.16 3.16
N LYS A 565 35.60 19.24 2.91
CA LYS A 565 34.16 19.43 3.04
C LYS A 565 33.58 18.21 3.73
N ASP A 566 32.38 18.39 4.28
CA ASP A 566 31.62 17.29 4.85
C ASP A 566 31.53 16.11 3.86
N ASN A 567 32.07 14.97 4.28
CA ASN A 567 31.98 13.72 3.54
C ASN A 567 31.09 12.71 4.27
N GLN A 568 30.48 13.09 5.38
CA GLN A 568 29.66 12.21 6.22
C GLN A 568 28.18 12.25 5.84
N TYR A 569 27.66 13.40 5.41
CA TYR A 569 26.23 13.64 5.24
C TYR A 569 25.89 14.15 3.84
N ILE A 570 24.99 13.46 3.14
CA ILE A 570 24.49 13.88 1.82
C ILE A 570 23.78 15.23 1.93
N GLU A 571 23.13 15.50 3.06
CA GLU A 571 22.48 16.77 3.39
C GLU A 571 23.45 17.97 3.39
N HIS A 572 24.75 17.72 3.60
CA HIS A 572 25.82 18.72 3.56
C HIS A 572 26.63 18.68 2.25
N GLY A 573 26.17 17.91 1.25
CA GLY A 573 26.77 17.84 -0.07
C GLY A 573 27.74 16.67 -0.28
N SER A 574 27.85 15.75 0.68
CA SER A 574 28.57 14.51 0.47
C SER A 574 27.94 13.66 -0.65
N ALA A 575 28.77 12.90 -1.37
CA ALA A 575 28.29 11.97 -2.40
C ALA A 575 27.61 10.73 -1.80
N PHE A 576 28.06 10.32 -0.61
CA PHE A 576 27.59 9.15 0.12
C PHE A 576 27.48 9.48 1.61
N ASN A 577 26.53 8.89 2.32
CA ASN A 577 26.59 8.95 3.78
C ASN A 577 27.80 8.14 4.27
N GLY A 578 28.44 8.58 5.36
CA GLY A 578 29.48 7.78 6.02
C GLY A 578 28.91 6.50 6.59
N GLU A 579 27.81 6.61 7.34
CA GLU A 579 27.12 5.47 7.95
C GLU A 579 26.16 4.76 6.98
N THR A 580 26.06 3.43 7.11
CA THR A 580 25.07 2.61 6.41
C THR A 580 23.72 2.68 7.11
N SER A 581 22.70 3.15 6.40
CA SER A 581 21.31 3.10 6.85
C SER A 581 20.59 1.84 6.38
N SER A 582 19.31 1.68 6.71
CA SER A 582 18.46 0.63 6.17
C SER A 582 18.23 0.75 4.65
N ALA A 583 18.39 1.95 4.10
CA ALA A 583 18.11 2.25 2.70
C ALA A 583 19.38 2.36 1.84
N LEU A 584 20.46 2.90 2.38
CA LEU A 584 21.67 3.24 1.64
C LEU A 584 22.92 2.67 2.32
N GLU A 585 23.82 2.10 1.51
CA GLU A 585 25.14 1.66 1.98
C GLU A 585 26.04 2.87 2.22
N GLY A 586 26.63 2.97 3.41
CA GLY A 586 27.57 4.03 3.75
C GLY A 586 28.96 3.80 3.17
N TRP A 587 29.76 4.85 3.03
CA TRP A 587 31.13 4.69 2.54
C TRP A 587 32.10 4.25 3.63
N ASP A 588 31.87 4.64 4.89
CA ASP A 588 32.83 4.46 5.96
C ASP A 588 32.70 3.09 6.62
N ASN A 589 32.97 2.07 5.82
CA ASN A 589 33.02 0.68 6.24
C ASN A 589 34.07 -0.05 5.38
N PRO A 590 35.00 -0.81 5.98
CA PRO A 590 36.02 -1.57 5.25
C PRO A 590 35.49 -2.44 4.11
N ASP A 591 34.27 -3.00 4.27
CA ASP A 591 33.63 -3.84 3.25
C ASP A 591 32.86 -3.03 2.19
N SER A 592 32.65 -1.73 2.42
CA SER A 592 31.91 -0.87 1.51
C SER A 592 32.63 -0.76 0.16
N LYS A 593 31.86 -0.88 -0.92
CA LYS A 593 32.37 -0.57 -2.26
C LYS A 593 32.63 0.92 -2.46
N TYR A 594 32.22 1.77 -1.52
CA TYR A 594 32.41 3.21 -1.53
C TYR A 594 33.53 3.70 -0.61
N LEU A 595 34.25 2.81 0.10
CA LEU A 595 35.32 3.17 1.05
C LEU A 595 36.36 4.16 0.50
N TYR A 596 36.65 4.07 -0.79
CA TYR A 596 37.58 4.96 -1.50
C TYR A 596 37.19 6.45 -1.39
N TYR A 597 35.91 6.74 -1.14
CA TYR A 597 35.39 8.10 -1.09
C TYR A 597 35.98 8.92 0.06
N GLY A 598 36.33 8.31 1.20
CA GLY A 598 37.06 8.97 2.28
C GLY A 598 38.51 8.52 2.37
N GLY A 599 39.10 8.11 1.25
CA GLY A 599 40.42 7.47 1.22
C GLY A 599 41.47 8.17 0.35
N ALA A 600 42.74 7.89 0.65
CA ALA A 600 43.88 8.19 -0.22
C ALA A 600 44.88 7.01 -0.24
N GLY A 601 45.74 6.96 -1.25
CA GLY A 601 46.94 6.12 -1.23
C GLY A 601 48.16 6.93 -0.77
N LEU A 602 49.15 6.26 -0.20
CA LEU A 602 50.40 6.88 0.22
C LEU A 602 51.59 5.98 -0.09
N LYS A 603 52.52 6.42 -0.94
CA LYS A 603 53.82 5.76 -1.07
C LYS A 603 54.75 6.24 0.05
N MET A 604 55.16 5.31 0.90
CA MET A 604 56.09 5.55 2.00
C MET A 604 57.52 5.71 1.46
N LEU A 605 58.16 6.81 1.81
CA LEU A 605 59.60 7.07 1.70
C LEU A 605 60.28 6.97 3.06
N ASP A 606 59.54 7.25 4.13
CA ASP A 606 59.88 6.97 5.51
C ASP A 606 58.66 6.36 6.23
N GLY A 607 58.84 5.98 7.50
CA GLY A 607 57.79 5.37 8.31
C GLY A 607 56.92 6.38 9.07
N HIS A 608 57.17 7.68 8.94
CA HIS A 608 56.66 8.69 9.87
C HIS A 608 55.34 9.29 9.39
N LEU A 609 54.32 9.24 10.24
CA LEU A 609 52.99 9.83 10.01
C LEU A 609 52.49 10.52 11.27
N VAL A 610 51.68 11.58 11.11
CA VAL A 610 51.02 12.25 12.24
C VAL A 610 49.52 12.31 12.04
N PHE A 611 48.80 11.54 12.84
CA PHE A 611 47.34 11.45 12.82
C PHE A 611 46.73 12.51 13.74
N THR A 612 45.76 13.27 13.25
CA THR A 612 45.07 14.31 13.99
C THR A 612 43.55 14.18 13.84
N ALA A 613 42.81 14.12 14.94
CA ALA A 613 41.36 14.33 14.96
C ALA A 613 41.05 15.64 15.71
N ASN A 614 40.45 16.58 15.00
CA ASN A 614 40.00 17.87 15.55
C ASN A 614 38.51 17.80 15.86
N GLY A 615 38.10 18.33 17.02
CA GLY A 615 36.70 18.39 17.43
C GLY A 615 36.19 17.11 18.10
N ALA A 616 35.22 17.23 19.00
CA ALA A 616 34.52 16.08 19.58
C ALA A 616 33.74 15.31 18.49
N ASN A 617 33.44 14.04 18.72
CA ASN A 617 32.62 13.29 17.75
C ASN A 617 31.18 13.85 17.68
N ALA A 618 30.66 14.32 18.82
CA ALA A 618 29.44 15.12 18.95
C ALA A 618 29.54 15.98 20.22
N LYS A 619 28.62 16.91 20.41
CA LYS A 619 28.59 17.78 21.59
C LYS A 619 28.56 16.95 22.88
N GLY A 620 29.54 17.19 23.75
CA GLY A 620 29.66 16.48 25.04
C GLY A 620 30.17 15.04 24.94
N GLN A 621 30.57 14.59 23.74
CA GLN A 621 31.23 13.30 23.56
C GLN A 621 32.76 13.48 23.52
N PRO A 622 33.53 12.40 23.77
CA PRO A 622 34.96 12.36 23.51
C PRO A 622 35.34 12.70 22.06
N THR A 623 36.59 13.11 21.85
CA THR A 623 37.25 13.10 20.55
C THR A 623 37.98 11.78 20.44
N VAL A 624 37.70 11.03 19.37
CA VAL A 624 38.29 9.71 19.12
C VAL A 624 38.81 9.68 17.71
N TYR A 625 39.98 9.07 17.52
CA TYR A 625 40.51 8.75 16.21
C TYR A 625 40.94 7.28 16.18
N TRP A 626 40.32 6.49 15.30
CA TRP A 626 40.85 5.21 14.87
C TRP A 626 41.55 5.38 13.53
N PHE A 627 42.80 4.92 13.44
CA PHE A 627 43.54 4.92 12.20
C PHE A 627 44.24 3.59 12.00
N ALA A 628 44.38 3.18 10.74
CA ALA A 628 44.99 1.92 10.35
C ALA A 628 46.08 2.16 9.31
N ILE A 629 47.21 1.46 9.44
CA ILE A 629 48.28 1.43 8.44
C ILE A 629 48.32 0.01 7.86
N ASN A 630 47.88 -0.12 6.61
CA ASN A 630 47.86 -1.38 5.88
C ASN A 630 48.02 -1.14 4.36
N SER A 631 48.21 -2.21 3.59
CA SER A 631 48.38 -2.11 2.14
C SER A 631 47.06 -2.19 1.35
N GLU A 632 45.89 -2.07 2.00
CA GLU A 632 44.57 -2.22 1.40
C GLU A 632 44.00 -0.87 0.92
N VAL A 633 44.63 -0.30 -0.12
CA VAL A 633 44.19 0.97 -0.71
C VAL A 633 42.80 0.78 -1.34
N ALA A 634 41.82 1.55 -0.87
CA ALA A 634 40.49 1.51 -1.45
C ALA A 634 40.47 2.23 -2.80
N VAL A 635 39.90 1.63 -3.84
CA VAL A 635 39.72 2.26 -5.17
C VAL A 635 38.27 2.13 -5.61
N PRO A 636 37.78 2.98 -6.53
CA PRO A 636 36.45 2.83 -7.10
C PRO A 636 36.21 1.41 -7.64
N LYS A 637 35.15 0.75 -7.16
CA LYS A 637 34.73 -0.59 -7.60
C LYS A 637 33.50 -0.49 -8.50
N ASN A 638 33.31 -1.48 -9.37
CA ASN A 638 32.09 -1.62 -10.14
C ASN A 638 30.89 -1.72 -9.18
N PRO A 639 29.89 -0.82 -9.25
CA PRO A 639 28.77 -0.80 -8.30
C PRO A 639 27.79 -1.98 -8.47
N GLY A 640 27.97 -2.82 -9.48
CA GLY A 640 27.13 -4.00 -9.75
C GLY A 640 26.01 -3.68 -10.74
N LYS A 641 24.89 -4.38 -10.62
CA LYS A 641 23.71 -4.15 -11.46
C LYS A 641 22.95 -2.91 -10.98
N GLU A 642 22.36 -2.19 -11.93
CA GLU A 642 21.42 -1.13 -11.63
C GLU A 642 20.25 -1.68 -10.78
N PRO A 643 19.78 -0.94 -9.76
CA PRO A 643 18.60 -1.33 -9.01
C PRO A 643 17.39 -1.58 -9.92
N GLU A 644 16.56 -2.56 -9.57
CA GLU A 644 15.34 -2.86 -10.34
C GLU A 644 14.20 -1.96 -9.87
N LYS A 645 13.52 -1.33 -10.84
CA LYS A 645 12.33 -0.51 -10.55
C LYS A 645 11.19 -1.43 -10.09
N PRO A 646 10.48 -1.13 -8.99
CA PRO A 646 9.32 -1.93 -8.58
C PRO A 646 8.21 -1.88 -9.63
N THR A 647 7.41 -2.95 -9.71
CA THR A 647 6.25 -3.04 -10.60
C THR A 647 5.02 -2.46 -9.90
N ALA A 648 4.30 -1.56 -10.57
CA ALA A 648 3.05 -1.01 -10.05
C ALA A 648 1.95 -2.09 -10.02
N PRO A 649 1.11 -2.17 -8.98
CA PRO A 649 -0.03 -3.07 -8.96
C PRO A 649 -1.09 -2.63 -9.98
N ILE A 650 -1.88 -3.58 -10.46
CA ILE A 650 -2.92 -3.34 -11.48
C ILE A 650 -4.26 -3.14 -10.75
N PRO A 651 -4.99 -2.03 -10.99
CA PRO A 651 -6.29 -1.80 -10.36
C PRO A 651 -7.32 -2.84 -10.84
N PRO A 652 -8.21 -3.33 -9.95
CA PRO A 652 -9.26 -4.26 -10.36
C PRO A 652 -10.34 -3.54 -11.19
N THR A 653 -10.95 -4.27 -12.12
CA THR A 653 -12.05 -3.76 -12.95
C THR A 653 -13.37 -3.88 -12.21
N ALA A 654 -14.13 -2.78 -12.11
CA ALA A 654 -15.47 -2.80 -11.53
C ALA A 654 -16.45 -3.61 -12.39
N PRO A 655 -17.36 -4.40 -11.79
CA PRO A 655 -18.39 -5.11 -12.53
C PRO A 655 -19.42 -4.12 -13.08
N THR A 656 -19.91 -4.38 -14.29
CA THR A 656 -20.96 -3.56 -14.92
C THR A 656 -22.32 -3.89 -14.29
N PRO A 657 -23.13 -2.89 -13.87
CA PRO A 657 -24.50 -3.14 -13.43
C PRO A 657 -25.30 -3.90 -14.50
N PRO A 658 -26.14 -4.89 -14.11
CA PRO A 658 -26.92 -5.66 -15.06
C PRO A 658 -28.01 -4.78 -15.68
N THR A 659 -28.25 -4.95 -16.97
CA THR A 659 -29.44 -4.40 -17.62
C THR A 659 -30.62 -5.31 -17.28
N LEU A 660 -31.55 -4.82 -16.45
CA LEU A 660 -32.74 -5.58 -16.08
C LEU A 660 -33.79 -5.53 -17.21
N GLU A 661 -34.46 -6.66 -17.43
CA GLU A 661 -35.60 -6.72 -18.33
C GLU A 661 -36.83 -6.10 -17.66
N VAL A 662 -37.58 -5.29 -18.41
CA VAL A 662 -38.74 -4.58 -17.89
C VAL A 662 -39.85 -5.59 -17.60
N VAL A 663 -40.21 -5.72 -16.32
CA VAL A 663 -41.39 -6.48 -15.91
C VAL A 663 -42.63 -5.70 -16.37
N PRO A 664 -43.54 -6.30 -17.17
CA PRO A 664 -44.78 -5.66 -17.57
C PRO A 664 -45.59 -5.15 -16.35
N ASN A 665 -45.90 -3.85 -16.32
CA ASN A 665 -46.60 -3.22 -15.19
C ASN A 665 -48.03 -3.75 -14.96
N ALA A 666 -48.65 -4.31 -15.99
CA ALA A 666 -49.97 -4.91 -15.89
C ALA A 666 -49.83 -6.43 -15.69
N LYS A 667 -50.18 -6.91 -14.49
CA LYS A 667 -50.34 -8.35 -14.27
C LYS A 667 -51.41 -8.87 -15.25
N PRO A 668 -51.18 -10.00 -15.94
CA PRO A 668 -52.18 -10.55 -16.83
C PRO A 668 -53.44 -10.85 -16.00
N VAL A 669 -54.59 -10.39 -16.49
CA VAL A 669 -55.87 -10.61 -15.81
C VAL A 669 -56.34 -12.00 -16.20
N LYS A 670 -56.67 -12.83 -15.20
CA LYS A 670 -57.24 -14.15 -15.46
C LYS A 670 -58.55 -13.97 -16.23
N PRO A 671 -58.72 -14.60 -17.41
CA PRO A 671 -59.95 -14.45 -18.18
C PRO A 671 -61.13 -15.06 -17.42
N GLU A 672 -62.29 -14.43 -17.56
CA GLU A 672 -63.58 -14.96 -17.12
C GLU A 672 -64.54 -14.95 -18.30
N ALA A 673 -65.27 -16.04 -18.51
CA ALA A 673 -66.28 -16.14 -19.55
C ALA A 673 -67.59 -16.68 -18.99
N ARG A 674 -68.70 -16.15 -19.51
CA ARG A 674 -70.05 -16.57 -19.15
C ARG A 674 -70.87 -16.73 -20.41
N VAL A 675 -71.72 -17.75 -20.45
CA VAL A 675 -72.67 -17.96 -21.53
C VAL A 675 -74.04 -18.29 -20.96
N LYS A 676 -75.07 -17.88 -21.67
CA LYS A 676 -76.45 -18.12 -21.30
C LYS A 676 -77.11 -19.04 -22.33
N TRP A 677 -78.08 -19.83 -21.88
CA TRP A 677 -78.83 -20.75 -22.74
C TRP A 677 -80.26 -20.87 -22.23
N HIS A 678 -81.20 -21.31 -23.06
CA HIS A 678 -82.58 -21.53 -22.64
C HIS A 678 -83.16 -22.80 -23.28
N LYS A 679 -84.14 -23.40 -22.60
CA LYS A 679 -84.94 -24.50 -23.17
C LYS A 679 -85.90 -23.96 -24.20
N ASN A 680 -86.04 -24.65 -25.33
CA ASN A 680 -87.03 -24.34 -26.36
C ASN A 680 -88.27 -25.23 -26.22
N LYS A 681 -89.46 -24.62 -26.32
CA LYS A 681 -90.75 -25.33 -26.34
C LYS A 681 -91.65 -24.86 -27.48
N VAL A 682 -92.47 -25.74 -28.02
CA VAL A 682 -93.48 -25.45 -29.05
C VAL A 682 -94.86 -25.71 -28.45
N VAL A 683 -95.76 -24.74 -28.54
CA VAL A 683 -97.11 -24.84 -27.95
C VAL A 683 -98.17 -24.87 -29.04
N ARG A 684 -98.97 -25.93 -29.11
CA ARG A 684 -100.07 -26.10 -30.07
C ARG A 684 -101.41 -26.20 -29.36
N LYS A 685 -102.42 -25.46 -29.82
CA LYS A 685 -103.80 -25.47 -29.28
C LYS A 685 -104.77 -26.04 -30.32
N THR A 686 -105.64 -26.98 -29.93
CA THR A 686 -106.63 -27.64 -30.82
C THR A 686 -108.03 -27.65 -30.17
N GLU A 687 -109.10 -27.38 -30.95
CA GLU A 687 -110.51 -27.31 -30.53
C GLU A 687 -111.37 -28.48 -31.10
N ILE A 688 -112.40 -28.94 -30.39
CA ILE A 688 -113.25 -30.12 -30.73
C ILE A 688 -114.67 -29.68 -31.19
N PRO A 689 -115.23 -30.15 -32.35
CA PRO A 689 -116.48 -29.62 -32.94
C PRO A 689 -117.82 -30.34 -32.56
N PRO A 690 -119.00 -29.65 -32.50
CA PRO A 690 -120.35 -30.25 -32.42
C PRO A 690 -121.41 -29.71 -33.43
N THR A 691 -122.61 -30.36 -33.55
CA THR A 691 -123.79 -29.93 -34.36
C THR A 691 -125.11 -30.59 -33.86
N PRO A 692 -126.36 -30.16 -34.23
CA PRO A 692 -126.95 -28.80 -34.44
C PRO A 692 -128.40 -28.58 -33.87
N THR A 693 -128.87 -27.33 -33.66
CA THR A 693 -130.01 -26.64 -34.37
C THR A 693 -130.65 -25.42 -33.65
N SER A 694 -130.93 -24.39 -34.48
CA SER A 694 -131.88 -23.24 -34.47
C SER A 694 -131.89 -22.11 -33.41
N TYR A 695 -131.37 -20.95 -33.85
CA TYR A 695 -131.90 -19.55 -33.87
C TYR A 695 -132.39 -18.79 -32.60
N THR A 696 -131.53 -17.85 -32.13
CA THR A 696 -131.66 -16.36 -31.93
C THR A 696 -132.78 -15.73 -31.08
N PRO A 697 -132.70 -14.44 -30.61
CA PRO A 697 -131.60 -13.43 -30.45
C PRO A 697 -131.59 -12.84 -28.98
N PRO A 698 -130.79 -11.83 -28.50
CA PRO A 698 -130.61 -10.44 -29.01
C PRO A 698 -129.20 -9.77 -28.88
N THR A 699 -129.11 -8.61 -29.54
CA THR A 699 -128.12 -7.51 -29.59
C THR A 699 -128.06 -6.66 -28.27
N PRO A 700 -127.27 -5.57 -28.12
CA PRO A 700 -126.04 -5.08 -28.80
C PRO A 700 -124.94 -4.51 -27.82
N ILE A 701 -123.65 -4.48 -28.21
CA ILE A 701 -122.65 -3.51 -27.65
C ILE A 701 -121.74 -3.01 -28.79
N VAL A 702 -121.43 -1.70 -28.74
CA VAL A 702 -120.81 -0.79 -29.72
C VAL A 702 -119.27 -0.73 -29.59
N PRO A 703 -118.50 -0.31 -30.63
CA PRO A 703 -117.12 -0.74 -30.97
C PRO A 703 -116.02 0.35 -30.76
N PRO A 704 -114.84 0.40 -31.44
CA PRO A 704 -113.58 -0.31 -31.10
C PRO A 704 -112.26 0.55 -31.16
N THR A 705 -111.10 -0.02 -30.75
CA THR A 705 -109.70 0.09 -31.34
C THR A 705 -108.99 1.49 -31.38
N PRO A 706 -107.63 1.68 -31.58
CA PRO A 706 -106.44 0.82 -31.80
C PRO A 706 -105.14 1.12 -30.98
N GLU A 707 -104.12 0.29 -31.25
CA GLU A 707 -102.67 0.35 -30.95
C GLU A 707 -101.80 1.25 -31.90
N ILE A 708 -100.65 1.72 -31.35
CA ILE A 708 -99.24 1.79 -31.89
C ILE A 708 -98.91 2.77 -33.07
N PRO A 709 -97.80 3.57 -33.03
CA PRO A 709 -96.48 3.17 -33.60
C PRO A 709 -95.17 3.69 -32.94
N GLU A 710 -94.08 3.11 -33.46
CA GLU A 710 -92.65 3.09 -33.07
C GLU A 710 -91.81 4.40 -33.27
N GLN A 711 -90.57 4.27 -32.78
CA GLN A 711 -89.32 5.07 -32.79
C GLN A 711 -88.94 5.89 -34.05
N PRO A 712 -87.96 6.84 -33.97
CA PRO A 712 -86.56 6.49 -34.37
C PRO A 712 -85.37 7.24 -33.66
N VAL A 713 -84.25 6.50 -33.52
CA VAL A 713 -82.79 6.74 -33.69
C VAL A 713 -82.07 8.11 -33.44
N GLN A 714 -80.92 8.00 -32.71
CA GLN A 714 -79.63 8.76 -32.56
C GLN A 714 -79.22 9.88 -33.58
N PRO A 715 -78.27 10.83 -33.28
CA PRO A 715 -76.84 10.54 -32.96
C PRO A 715 -76.00 11.56 -32.11
N ALA A 716 -74.79 11.09 -31.73
CA ALA A 716 -73.48 11.77 -31.57
C ALA A 716 -73.15 12.73 -30.39
N GLN A 717 -72.05 12.37 -29.70
CA GLN A 717 -71.08 13.15 -28.90
C GLN A 717 -70.53 14.40 -29.67
N PRO A 718 -69.88 15.44 -29.05
CA PRO A 718 -68.67 15.25 -28.25
C PRO A 718 -68.25 16.34 -27.21
N GLN A 719 -67.15 16.01 -26.51
CA GLN A 719 -66.07 16.89 -26.03
C GLN A 719 -66.30 17.90 -24.89
N THR A 720 -65.48 17.73 -23.85
CA THR A 720 -64.92 18.84 -23.07
C THR A 720 -63.39 18.86 -23.26
N PRO A 721 -62.75 20.05 -23.33
CA PRO A 721 -61.47 20.24 -24.02
C PRO A 721 -60.25 20.41 -23.10
N ALA A 722 -59.08 20.07 -23.69
CA ALA A 722 -57.80 20.84 -23.74
C ALA A 722 -57.03 21.12 -22.43
N LEU A 723 -55.77 20.74 -22.20
CA LEU A 723 -54.45 20.78 -22.92
C LEU A 723 -53.45 21.44 -21.90
N PRO A 724 -52.11 21.49 -22.09
CA PRO A 724 -51.10 20.41 -22.09
C PRO A 724 -49.83 20.73 -21.22
N ASN A 725 -48.87 19.79 -21.16
CA ASN A 725 -47.38 19.97 -21.18
C ASN A 725 -46.68 20.92 -20.17
N THR A 726 -45.45 20.74 -19.67
CA THR A 726 -44.28 19.90 -19.97
C THR A 726 -43.27 20.19 -18.85
N GLY A 727 -42.57 19.18 -18.31
CA GLY A 727 -41.38 19.37 -17.48
C GLY A 727 -40.17 18.78 -18.20
N THR A 728 -39.39 19.65 -18.85
CA THR A 728 -38.17 19.35 -19.60
C THR A 728 -36.94 19.19 -18.70
N GLU A 729 -36.00 18.44 -19.27
CA GLU A 729 -34.72 17.94 -18.82
C GLU A 729 -33.74 18.92 -18.15
N SER A 730 -32.89 18.39 -17.26
CA SER A 730 -31.57 18.93 -16.98
C SER A 730 -30.53 17.87 -17.31
N SER A 731 -29.75 18.14 -18.35
CA SER A 731 -28.55 17.41 -18.73
C SER A 731 -27.35 18.01 -18.00
N THR A 732 -26.54 17.16 -17.38
CA THR A 732 -25.18 17.55 -16.95
C THR A 732 -24.25 16.37 -17.19
N VAL A 733 -23.66 16.33 -18.37
CA VAL A 733 -22.52 15.47 -18.71
C VAL A 733 -21.27 16.25 -18.33
N ALA A 734 -20.56 15.80 -17.30
CA ALA A 734 -19.19 16.24 -17.02
C ALA A 734 -18.21 15.17 -17.52
N VAL A 735 -17.55 15.47 -18.63
CA VAL A 735 -16.36 14.75 -19.11
C VAL A 735 -15.18 15.21 -18.26
N LEU A 736 -14.61 14.34 -17.43
CA LEU A 736 -13.32 14.56 -16.78
C LEU A 736 -12.25 13.76 -17.54
N ALA A 737 -11.68 14.40 -18.58
CA ALA A 737 -10.46 13.92 -19.21
C ALA A 737 -9.25 14.38 -18.38
N GLY A 738 -8.40 13.43 -18.01
CA GLY A 738 -7.22 13.65 -17.19
C GLY A 738 -6.18 14.54 -17.85
N ALA A 739 -5.59 15.43 -17.04
CA ALA A 739 -4.35 16.11 -17.33
C ALA A 739 -3.42 15.96 -16.11
N MET A 740 -2.51 15.00 -16.20
CA MET A 740 -1.32 14.89 -15.37
C MET A 740 -0.12 15.17 -16.27
N THR A 741 0.45 16.36 -16.19
CA THR A 741 1.77 16.65 -16.74
C THR A 741 2.56 17.43 -15.71
N GLY A 742 3.62 16.78 -15.22
CA GLY A 742 4.50 17.27 -14.17
C GLY A 742 5.32 18.49 -14.59
N LEU A 743 5.60 19.31 -13.59
CA LEU A 743 6.59 20.37 -13.63
C LEU A 743 7.98 19.77 -13.37
N PHE A 744 8.83 19.79 -14.39
CA PHE A 744 10.28 19.92 -14.24
C PHE A 744 10.70 21.22 -14.95
N GLY A 745 11.46 22.05 -14.25
CA GLY A 745 11.79 23.41 -14.67
C GLY A 745 12.85 23.49 -15.77
N LEU A 746 12.93 24.68 -16.39
CA LEU A 746 14.11 25.21 -17.05
C LEU A 746 14.04 26.74 -16.95
N GLY A 747 15.06 27.33 -16.33
CA GLY A 747 15.29 28.77 -16.41
C GLY A 747 15.78 29.19 -17.79
N LEU A 748 15.59 30.46 -18.14
CA LEU A 748 16.54 31.26 -18.93
C LEU A 748 16.10 32.73 -19.01
N ALA A 749 17.12 33.59 -18.86
CA ALA A 749 17.26 34.93 -19.44
C ALA A 749 16.31 36.06 -19.00
N ARG A 750 16.78 36.83 -18.01
CA ARG A 750 16.50 38.28 -17.91
C ARG A 750 17.15 39.00 -19.10
N LYS A 751 16.34 39.65 -19.93
CA LYS A 751 16.79 40.79 -20.75
C LYS A 751 16.34 42.09 -20.09
N LYS A 752 17.33 42.95 -19.85
CA LYS A 752 17.18 44.38 -19.59
C LYS A 752 16.27 45.04 -20.62
N LYS A 753 15.47 46.01 -20.17
CA LYS A 753 15.10 47.18 -20.96
C LYS A 753 15.42 48.42 -20.14
N GLU A 754 16.07 49.36 -20.83
CA GLU A 754 16.15 50.80 -20.56
C GLU A 754 14.76 51.32 -20.13
N ASP A 755 14.61 52.26 -19.19
CA ASP A 755 15.36 53.50 -18.92
C ASP A 755 15.79 53.70 -17.46
#